data_AF-A0A913WYV4-F1
#
_entry.id   AF-A0A913WYV4-F1
#
_cell.length_a   1.000
_cell.length_b   1.000
_cell.length_c   1.000
_cell.angle_alpha   90.00
_cell.angle_beta   90.00
_cell.angle_gamma   90.00
#
_symmetry.space_group_name_H-M   'P 1'
#
loop_
_entity.id
_entity.type
_entity.pdbx_description
1 polymer ?
#
loop_
_entity_poly.entity_id
_entity_poly.type
_entity_poly.pdbx_seq_one_letter_code
_entity_poly.pdbx_strand_id
1 'polypeptide(L)'
;MMNAVVVSTLLLVLVSLVSGETTENSNLNATDTIDHTVSQLLEIGKFKHHNYAEMTWFLEYFAKKYKDITRLYSIGYSVQNRKLWVMEISDQPGIHEPGEPEMKYIGNIHGNEVVGRELLLQLISHLCENYKKDLPITKLVDNTRIHILPSMNPDGYELASVRGHSHKILGRRNAHGVDLNRNFPDQFFPSSNGPPQPETRAVMKWINDYPFVLSGSLHTGALVAIYPYDDSPSGQSLYSATPDDDVFRHLAKTYSDVHPVMHLANPKWNCSNVKEQNFIDGITNGASWFSISGGMQDYNYVHSNDFEVTIEVGCERFPKAEKLRKYWDDNKKALINLMEQVHTGIHGFVKSTKGIPIKNAVVRIADRRHDVTTATDGDYWRLLVPGSYDVTASAKGFEPQTKVIVLKGGEVEKYVNFTLRSSDELQPKFGRNSDFVSRVLNGEDFMMDLSPDKREHGFLHKQHGDRDEFTQPPINPRSEINDISDGMSGQSILDEAEQSGEEIGDIEEPSAKTTKSVPESFSLENNSSLAQALEPAATPMTTVERSIQTTQAKTLPTTLPTTPPTIKKKKKAKKPKKTKHKHFNVAKTDKHYVKYLGSKVACRISKKKASKTGVLRWVGYLSNFPHKIIAGVELDDFDRLGTNGSYQTKRYFITKPGHGYFFQLKQCRKISTVSRG
;
A
#
# COMPACT_ATOMS: atom_id res chain seq x y z
N MET A 1 -6.19 34.04 24.08
CA MET A 1 -5.19 35.13 24.02
C MET A 1 -3.78 34.67 23.64
N MET A 2 -3.37 33.39 23.82
CA MET A 2 -1.99 32.96 23.52
C MET A 2 -1.52 33.15 22.06
N ASN A 3 -2.41 33.08 21.05
CA ASN A 3 -2.01 33.23 19.64
C ASN A 3 -1.42 34.62 19.30
N ALA A 4 -1.78 35.67 20.04
CA ALA A 4 -1.28 37.02 19.76
C ALA A 4 0.23 37.15 20.02
N VAL A 5 0.75 36.44 21.03
CA VAL A 5 2.17 36.50 21.41
C VAL A 5 3.04 35.88 20.30
N VAL A 6 2.70 34.67 19.83
CA VAL A 6 3.48 33.96 18.82
C VAL A 6 3.56 34.75 17.50
N VAL A 7 2.44 35.33 17.06
CA VAL A 7 2.39 36.19 15.87
C VAL A 7 3.22 37.47 16.09
N SER A 8 3.13 38.10 17.27
CA SER A 8 3.92 39.29 17.58
C SER A 8 5.43 39.02 17.62
N THR A 9 5.86 37.84 18.09
CA THR A 9 7.29 37.46 18.08
C THR A 9 7.77 37.18 16.66
N LEU A 10 6.97 36.52 15.81
CA LEU A 10 7.29 36.37 14.39
C LEU A 10 7.40 37.73 13.68
N LEU A 11 6.50 38.67 13.99
CA LEU A 11 6.54 40.02 13.44
C LEU A 11 7.79 40.78 13.89
N LEU A 12 8.20 40.65 15.15
CA LEU A 12 9.44 41.26 15.67
C LEU A 12 10.68 40.74 14.95
N VAL A 13 10.79 39.42 14.72
CA VAL A 13 11.90 38.82 13.95
C VAL A 13 11.90 39.31 12.49
N LEU A 14 10.72 39.47 11.87
CA LEU A 14 10.60 40.04 10.52
C LEU A 14 10.93 41.53 10.46
N VAL A 15 10.59 42.33 11.48
CA VAL A 15 10.96 43.75 11.56
C VAL A 15 12.48 43.92 11.69
N SER A 16 13.14 43.10 12.52
CA SER A 16 14.61 43.08 12.63
C SER A 16 15.34 42.70 11.34
N LEU A 17 14.66 42.05 10.38
CA LEU A 17 15.22 41.73 9.06
C LEU A 17 15.07 42.88 8.04
N VAL A 18 14.27 43.91 8.34
CA VAL A 18 14.08 45.08 7.47
C VAL A 18 14.96 46.26 7.90
N SER A 19 15.23 46.39 9.20
CA SER A 19 16.14 47.41 9.75
C SER A 19 17.61 46.98 9.68
N GLY A 20 18.18 46.94 8.48
CA GLY A 20 19.59 46.60 8.28
C GLY A 20 20.53 47.78 8.56
N GLU A 21 21.33 47.67 9.62
CA GLU A 21 22.57 48.46 9.78
C GLU A 21 23.79 47.57 9.53
N THR A 22 24.74 48.06 8.74
CA THR A 22 25.87 47.27 8.22
C THR A 22 27.16 47.51 9.00
N THR A 23 27.73 46.45 9.57
CA THR A 23 29.16 46.36 9.91
C THR A 23 29.71 44.98 9.54
N GLU A 24 30.92 44.93 9.01
CA GLU A 24 31.53 43.72 8.44
C GLU A 24 32.06 42.72 9.51
N ASN A 25 32.50 41.55 9.04
CA ASN A 25 33.18 40.47 9.78
C ASN A 25 32.35 39.60 10.76
N SER A 26 31.40 38.82 10.23
CA SER A 26 31.14 37.44 10.71
C SER A 26 30.19 36.63 9.78
N ASN A 27 30.64 36.28 8.57
CA ASN A 27 29.86 35.46 7.61
C ASN A 27 29.83 33.95 7.94
N LEU A 28 29.74 33.60 9.23
CA LEU A 28 29.37 32.30 9.77
C LEU A 28 28.54 32.53 11.04
N ASN A 29 27.48 31.73 11.24
CA ASN A 29 26.62 31.72 12.44
C ASN A 29 25.59 32.88 12.61
N ALA A 30 25.05 33.43 11.52
CA ALA A 30 23.80 34.22 11.58
C ALA A 30 22.58 33.32 11.31
N THR A 31 22.52 32.71 10.12
CA THR A 31 21.44 31.82 9.68
C THR A 31 21.33 30.55 10.52
N ASP A 32 22.45 29.89 10.84
CA ASP A 32 22.45 28.65 11.62
C ASP A 32 21.90 28.87 13.04
N THR A 33 22.22 30.03 13.62
CA THR A 33 21.74 30.45 14.94
C THR A 33 20.23 30.68 14.91
N ILE A 34 19.69 31.33 13.88
CA ILE A 34 18.25 31.55 13.70
C ILE A 34 17.52 30.22 13.46
N ASP A 35 17.98 29.39 12.52
CA ASP A 35 17.39 28.08 12.24
C ASP A 35 17.42 27.17 13.48
N HIS A 36 18.49 27.22 14.28
CA HIS A 36 18.58 26.51 15.56
C HIS A 36 17.58 27.06 16.59
N THR A 37 17.47 28.37 16.78
CA THR A 37 16.50 28.98 17.71
C THR A 37 15.05 28.67 17.31
N VAL A 38 14.71 28.74 16.01
CA VAL A 38 13.37 28.36 15.52
C VAL A 38 13.13 26.85 15.67
N SER A 39 14.15 26.01 15.42
CA SER A 39 14.08 24.55 15.68
C SER A 39 13.83 24.22 17.16
N GLN A 40 14.37 25.01 18.08
CA GLN A 40 14.11 24.87 19.51
C GLN A 40 12.71 25.37 19.89
N LEU A 41 12.25 26.50 19.33
CA LEU A 41 10.91 27.06 19.56
C LEU A 41 9.78 26.17 19.02
N LEU A 42 10.00 25.50 17.89
CA LEU A 42 9.04 24.56 17.29
C LEU A 42 9.23 23.11 17.77
N GLU A 43 10.21 22.86 18.63
CA GLU A 43 10.43 21.61 19.36
C GLU A 43 10.58 20.36 18.46
N ILE A 44 11.31 20.44 17.33
CA ILE A 44 11.33 19.42 16.26
C ILE A 44 11.58 17.98 16.77
N GLY A 45 12.45 17.80 17.79
CA GLY A 45 12.74 16.50 18.39
C GLY A 45 11.74 16.01 19.47
N LYS A 46 10.66 16.75 19.73
CA LYS A 46 9.62 16.41 20.71
C LYS A 46 8.37 15.86 20.03
N PHE A 47 7.68 15.01 20.79
CA PHE A 47 6.50 14.30 20.32
C PHE A 47 5.24 15.09 20.66
N LYS A 48 4.84 15.95 19.72
CA LYS A 48 3.63 16.77 19.76
C LYS A 48 2.75 16.50 18.54
N HIS A 49 1.54 17.02 18.57
CA HIS A 49 0.67 17.13 17.40
C HIS A 49 1.04 18.40 16.62
N HIS A 50 1.14 18.32 15.30
CA HIS A 50 1.48 19.45 14.44
C HIS A 50 0.25 19.96 13.69
N ASN A 51 -0.21 21.18 13.97
CA ASN A 51 -1.24 21.82 13.14
C ASN A 51 -0.73 22.08 11.70
N TYR A 52 -1.60 22.40 10.75
CA TYR A 52 -1.24 22.54 9.34
C TYR A 52 -0.08 23.53 9.08
N ALA A 53 0.01 24.62 9.84
CA ALA A 53 1.13 25.57 9.72
C ALA A 53 2.43 24.99 10.30
N GLU A 54 2.37 24.33 11.46
CA GLU A 54 3.53 23.62 12.05
C GLU A 54 4.01 22.47 11.16
N MET A 55 3.09 21.72 10.57
CA MET A 55 3.36 20.63 9.63
C MET A 55 4.00 21.16 8.34
N THR A 56 3.45 22.24 7.78
CA THR A 56 4.04 22.91 6.60
C THR A 56 5.46 23.35 6.89
N TRP A 57 5.68 24.06 8.00
CA TRP A 57 7.01 24.50 8.40
C TRP A 57 7.99 23.34 8.65
N PHE A 58 7.54 22.26 9.31
CA PHE A 58 8.35 21.06 9.55
C PHE A 58 8.83 20.46 8.23
N LEU A 59 7.94 20.34 7.24
CA LEU A 59 8.28 19.82 5.91
C LEU A 59 9.23 20.76 5.17
N GLU A 60 8.96 22.07 5.19
CA GLU A 60 9.83 23.09 4.56
C GLU A 60 11.24 23.11 5.21
N TYR A 61 11.34 22.93 6.53
CA TYR A 61 12.60 22.80 7.26
C TYR A 61 13.39 21.56 6.81
N PHE A 62 12.76 20.39 6.75
CA PHE A 62 13.45 19.17 6.32
C PHE A 62 13.88 19.25 4.85
N ALA A 63 13.05 19.80 3.97
CA ALA A 63 13.40 20.03 2.57
C ALA A 63 14.57 21.02 2.40
N LYS A 64 14.60 22.11 3.16
CA LYS A 64 15.71 23.08 3.17
C LYS A 64 17.02 22.45 3.65
N LYS A 65 16.94 21.67 4.74
CA LYS A 65 18.10 21.10 5.46
C LYS A 65 18.69 19.86 4.80
N TYR A 66 17.88 19.07 4.11
CA TYR A 66 18.26 17.81 3.46
C TYR A 66 17.98 17.84 1.95
N LYS A 67 18.11 19.03 1.33
CA LYS A 67 17.83 19.30 -0.10
C LYS A 67 18.46 18.29 -1.07
N ASP A 68 19.61 17.72 -0.72
CA ASP A 68 20.38 16.81 -1.56
C ASP A 68 19.72 15.41 -1.65
N ILE A 69 18.74 15.12 -0.79
CA ILE A 69 17.99 13.86 -0.74
C ILE A 69 16.48 14.05 -0.57
N THR A 70 15.96 15.28 -0.69
CA THR A 70 14.54 15.57 -0.45
C THR A 70 13.94 16.55 -1.43
N ARG A 71 12.66 16.36 -1.76
CA ARG A 71 11.87 17.28 -2.58
C ARG A 71 10.46 17.41 -2.00
N LEU A 72 10.16 18.57 -1.42
CA LEU A 72 8.81 18.92 -0.99
C LEU A 72 8.00 19.46 -2.18
N TYR A 73 6.89 18.81 -2.50
CA TYR A 73 5.93 19.29 -3.50
C TYR A 73 4.49 19.15 -3.00
N SER A 74 3.53 19.64 -3.76
CA SER A 74 2.11 19.48 -3.44
C SER A 74 1.34 18.90 -4.62
N ILE A 75 0.47 17.94 -4.34
CA ILE A 75 -0.36 17.23 -5.34
C ILE A 75 -1.68 17.93 -5.64
N GLY A 76 -2.02 18.98 -4.87
CA GLY A 76 -3.27 19.71 -4.99
C GLY A 76 -3.64 20.43 -3.69
N TYR A 77 -4.86 20.94 -3.65
CA TYR A 77 -5.39 21.71 -2.51
C TYR A 77 -6.66 21.05 -1.97
N SER A 78 -6.86 21.16 -0.65
CA SER A 78 -8.11 20.78 0.01
C SER A 78 -9.25 21.75 -0.32
N VAL A 79 -10.47 21.43 0.12
CA VAL A 79 -11.65 22.31 0.03
C VAL A 79 -11.37 23.70 0.62
N GLN A 80 -10.65 23.82 1.74
CA GLN A 80 -10.27 25.08 2.37
C GLN A 80 -8.89 25.59 1.93
N ASN A 81 -8.44 25.23 0.73
CA ASN A 81 -7.22 25.72 0.09
C ASN A 81 -5.91 25.45 0.87
N ARG A 82 -5.85 24.36 1.65
CA ARG A 82 -4.61 23.86 2.26
C ARG A 82 -3.90 22.94 1.26
N LYS A 83 -2.58 23.07 1.12
CA LYS A 83 -1.79 22.19 0.25
C LYS A 83 -1.78 20.76 0.79
N LEU A 84 -2.04 19.79 -0.08
CA LEU A 84 -1.72 18.38 0.19
C LEU A 84 -0.23 18.22 -0.10
N TRP A 85 0.59 18.29 0.95
CA TRP A 85 2.05 18.26 0.88
C TRP A 85 2.58 16.82 0.82
N VAL A 86 3.50 16.57 -0.11
CA VAL A 86 4.25 15.31 -0.25
C VAL A 86 5.74 15.59 -0.09
N MET A 87 6.39 14.87 0.82
CA MET A 87 7.85 14.81 0.91
C MET A 87 8.35 13.61 0.12
N GLU A 88 9.12 13.86 -0.94
CA GLU A 88 9.91 12.85 -1.64
C GLU A 88 11.29 12.71 -0.99
N ILE A 89 11.77 11.48 -0.87
CA ILE A 89 13.08 11.11 -0.32
C ILE A 89 13.68 10.00 -1.21
N SER A 90 14.82 10.31 -1.82
CA SER A 90 15.67 9.48 -2.73
C SER A 90 17.01 10.22 -2.83
N ASP A 91 18.11 9.59 -3.29
CA ASP A 91 19.36 10.32 -3.54
C ASP A 91 19.39 11.09 -4.88
N GLN A 92 18.41 10.91 -5.77
CA GLN A 92 18.15 11.77 -6.94
C GLN A 92 16.77 12.46 -6.90
N PRO A 93 16.48 13.30 -5.88
CA PRO A 93 15.14 13.83 -5.63
C PRO A 93 14.61 14.70 -6.78
N GLY A 94 13.50 14.27 -7.37
CA GLY A 94 12.83 14.89 -8.52
C GLY A 94 12.86 14.06 -9.79
N ILE A 95 13.78 13.09 -9.91
CA ILE A 95 13.95 12.24 -11.09
C ILE A 95 13.41 10.83 -10.79
N HIS A 96 12.91 10.12 -11.82
CA HIS A 96 12.67 8.68 -11.75
C HIS A 96 13.90 7.98 -12.33
N GLU A 97 14.59 7.15 -11.55
CA GLU A 97 15.74 6.40 -12.05
C GLU A 97 15.32 5.02 -12.59
N PRO A 98 15.60 4.68 -13.87
CA PRO A 98 15.05 3.46 -14.47
C PRO A 98 15.43 2.18 -13.71
N GLY A 99 14.43 1.49 -13.18
CA GLY A 99 14.56 0.30 -12.33
C GLY A 99 14.51 0.56 -10.81
N GLU A 100 14.59 1.82 -10.35
CA GLU A 100 14.31 2.22 -8.97
C GLU A 100 12.79 2.18 -8.71
N PRO A 101 12.30 1.35 -7.76
CA PRO A 101 10.88 1.30 -7.46
C PRO A 101 10.40 2.54 -6.68
N GLU A 102 9.20 3.01 -7.02
CA GLU A 102 8.54 4.08 -6.29
C GLU A 102 7.55 3.54 -5.25
N MET A 103 7.56 4.13 -4.06
CA MET A 103 6.81 3.67 -2.89
C MET A 103 6.15 4.86 -2.19
N LYS A 104 4.91 4.73 -1.71
CA LYS A 104 4.23 5.83 -1.01
C LYS A 104 3.59 5.47 0.32
N TYR A 105 3.72 6.39 1.29
CA TYR A 105 2.91 6.39 2.51
C TYR A 105 1.91 7.54 2.51
N ILE A 106 0.66 7.24 2.88
CA ILE A 106 -0.41 8.22 3.04
C ILE A 106 -0.90 8.18 4.48
N GLY A 107 -1.10 9.35 5.09
CA GLY A 107 -1.65 9.49 6.44
C GLY A 107 -2.90 10.35 6.47
N ASN A 108 -3.75 10.12 7.47
CA ASN A 108 -4.72 11.11 7.95
C ASN A 108 -5.71 11.58 6.84
N ILE A 109 -6.14 10.63 5.99
CA ILE A 109 -7.31 10.74 5.09
C ILE A 109 -8.61 10.95 5.89
N HIS A 110 -8.69 10.38 7.09
CA HIS A 110 -9.64 10.82 8.10
C HIS A 110 -8.94 11.82 9.02
N GLY A 111 -9.37 13.09 9.01
CA GLY A 111 -8.64 14.17 9.68
C GLY A 111 -8.50 13.99 11.19
N ASN A 112 -9.44 13.30 11.85
CA ASN A 112 -9.37 12.98 13.28
C ASN A 112 -8.57 11.71 13.62
N GLU A 113 -8.07 10.96 12.63
CA GLU A 113 -7.20 9.79 12.80
C GLU A 113 -5.75 10.27 12.64
N VAL A 114 -5.19 10.74 13.75
CA VAL A 114 -3.99 11.61 13.78
C VAL A 114 -2.68 10.84 13.88
N VAL A 115 -2.69 9.63 14.42
CA VAL A 115 -1.44 8.88 14.68
C VAL A 115 -0.64 8.65 13.39
N GLY A 116 -1.31 8.39 12.26
CA GLY A 116 -0.67 8.27 10.96
C GLY A 116 0.09 9.53 10.53
N ARG A 117 -0.47 10.73 10.72
CA ARG A 117 0.18 12.01 10.39
C ARG A 117 1.49 12.18 11.13
N GLU A 118 1.45 12.04 12.46
CA GLU A 118 2.60 12.28 13.31
C GLU A 118 3.67 11.17 13.13
N LEU A 119 3.26 9.91 12.87
CA LEU A 119 4.20 8.84 12.49
C LEU A 119 4.96 9.16 11.20
N LEU A 120 4.29 9.72 10.19
CA LEU A 120 4.92 10.05 8.91
C LEU A 120 5.85 11.27 8.99
N LEU A 121 5.54 12.28 9.81
CA LEU A 121 6.48 13.37 10.10
C LEU A 121 7.74 12.84 10.82
N GLN A 122 7.58 11.94 11.78
CA GLN A 122 8.71 11.30 12.46
C GLN A 122 9.48 10.34 11.53
N LEU A 123 8.83 9.72 10.55
CA LEU A 123 9.49 8.91 9.52
C LEU A 123 10.37 9.77 8.60
N ILE A 124 9.89 10.94 8.16
CA ILE A 124 10.68 11.92 7.40
C ILE A 124 11.93 12.34 8.20
N SER A 125 11.77 12.70 9.48
CA SER A 125 12.89 13.02 10.37
C SER A 125 13.88 11.86 10.44
N HIS A 126 13.40 10.63 10.68
CA HIS A 126 14.24 9.47 10.85
C HIS A 126 15.05 9.13 9.60
N LEU A 127 14.43 9.14 8.42
CA LEU A 127 15.11 8.89 7.14
C LEU A 127 16.20 9.95 6.91
N CYS A 128 15.84 11.23 6.94
CA CYS A 128 16.76 12.34 6.70
C CYS A 128 17.92 12.39 7.71
N GLU A 129 17.65 12.20 9.00
CA GLU A 129 18.66 12.33 10.05
C GLU A 129 19.60 11.12 10.16
N ASN A 130 19.23 9.96 9.59
CA ASN A 130 20.02 8.72 9.68
C ASN A 130 20.60 8.28 8.34
N TYR A 131 20.21 8.91 7.23
CA TYR A 131 20.89 8.79 5.95
C TYR A 131 22.41 9.07 6.09
N LYS A 132 23.23 8.25 5.43
CA LYS A 132 24.70 8.21 5.52
C LYS A 132 25.25 7.97 6.95
N LYS A 133 24.43 7.52 7.90
CA LYS A 133 24.82 7.13 9.28
C LYS A 133 24.38 5.71 9.65
N ASP A 134 23.18 5.33 9.25
CA ASP A 134 22.61 3.99 9.40
C ASP A 134 22.60 3.31 8.01
N LEU A 135 23.30 2.18 7.87
CA LEU A 135 23.51 1.54 6.58
C LEU A 135 22.22 1.00 5.93
N PRO A 136 21.33 0.29 6.67
CA PRO A 136 19.96 0.00 6.20
C PRO A 136 19.20 1.23 5.70
N ILE A 137 19.14 2.32 6.47
CA ILE A 137 18.43 3.56 6.04
C ILE A 137 19.07 4.18 4.80
N THR A 138 20.41 4.20 4.74
CA THR A 138 21.14 4.74 3.59
C THR A 138 20.81 3.93 2.33
N LYS A 139 20.89 2.60 2.39
CA LYS A 139 20.52 1.72 1.28
C LYS A 139 19.07 1.87 0.85
N LEU A 140 18.14 2.06 1.78
CA LEU A 140 16.73 2.22 1.45
C LEU A 140 16.52 3.51 0.63
N VAL A 141 17.19 4.60 0.97
CA VAL A 141 17.12 5.87 0.23
C VAL A 141 17.92 5.84 -1.07
N ASP A 142 19.10 5.19 -1.11
CA ASP A 142 19.97 5.03 -2.30
C ASP A 142 19.39 4.05 -3.36
N ASN A 143 18.20 3.48 -3.15
CA ASN A 143 17.60 2.46 -4.02
C ASN A 143 16.05 2.52 -4.07
N THR A 144 15.40 3.53 -3.47
CA THR A 144 13.93 3.61 -3.41
C THR A 144 13.46 5.05 -3.46
N ARG A 145 12.51 5.34 -4.36
CA ARG A 145 11.86 6.64 -4.39
C ARG A 145 10.69 6.68 -3.42
N ILE A 146 10.94 7.19 -2.21
CA ILE A 146 9.97 7.19 -1.12
C ILE A 146 9.18 8.49 -1.14
N HIS A 147 7.85 8.42 -1.25
CA HIS A 147 6.97 9.58 -1.18
C HIS A 147 6.04 9.52 0.04
N ILE A 148 5.99 10.59 0.83
CA ILE A 148 5.27 10.62 2.10
C ILE A 148 4.28 11.79 2.11
N LEU A 149 2.98 11.48 2.20
CA LEU A 149 1.85 12.41 2.34
C LEU A 149 1.32 12.36 3.79
N PRO A 150 1.74 13.25 4.71
CA PRO A 150 1.38 13.13 6.13
C PRO A 150 -0.10 13.41 6.42
N SER A 151 -0.78 14.18 5.57
CA SER A 151 -2.20 14.51 5.74
C SER A 151 -2.87 14.73 4.38
N MET A 152 -3.68 13.75 3.97
CA MET A 152 -4.59 13.89 2.83
C MET A 152 -5.81 14.76 3.18
N ASN A 153 -6.24 14.81 4.44
CA ASN A 153 -7.38 15.61 4.91
C ASN A 153 -6.96 16.64 5.99
N PRO A 154 -6.20 17.69 5.61
CA PRO A 154 -5.76 18.72 6.54
C PRO A 154 -6.93 19.56 7.08
N ASP A 155 -8.06 19.62 6.38
CA ASP A 155 -9.24 20.37 6.80
C ASP A 155 -9.99 19.69 7.95
N GLY A 156 -10.22 18.37 7.82
CA GLY A 156 -10.76 17.54 8.88
C GLY A 156 -9.85 17.53 10.11
N TYR A 157 -8.52 17.59 9.89
CA TYR A 157 -7.55 17.69 10.98
C TYR A 157 -7.73 18.99 11.79
N GLU A 158 -7.83 20.16 11.16
CA GLU A 158 -8.02 21.43 11.90
C GLU A 158 -9.37 21.50 12.63
N LEU A 159 -10.41 20.85 12.10
CA LEU A 159 -11.66 20.66 12.83
C LEU A 159 -11.48 19.71 14.04
N ALA A 160 -10.67 18.66 13.89
CA ALA A 160 -10.36 17.71 14.96
C ALA A 160 -9.46 18.31 16.06
N SER A 161 -8.46 19.11 15.71
CA SER A 161 -7.53 19.72 16.66
C SER A 161 -8.23 20.71 17.59
N VAL A 162 -9.11 21.57 17.05
CA VAL A 162 -9.82 22.59 17.84
C VAL A 162 -11.01 22.02 18.62
N ARG A 163 -11.73 21.02 18.08
CA ARG A 163 -13.01 20.55 18.65
C ARG A 163 -13.18 19.03 18.77
N GLY A 164 -12.37 18.23 18.08
CA GLY A 164 -12.54 16.79 17.93
C GLY A 164 -11.70 15.91 18.88
N HIS A 165 -10.91 16.47 19.78
CA HIS A 165 -10.19 15.70 20.81
C HIS A 165 -11.14 14.73 21.54
N SER A 166 -10.82 13.43 21.50
CA SER A 166 -11.66 12.31 21.99
C SER A 166 -13.04 12.11 21.31
N HIS A 167 -13.45 12.93 20.33
CA HIS A 167 -14.69 12.72 19.58
C HIS A 167 -14.50 11.72 18.42
N LYS A 168 -15.38 10.70 18.34
CA LYS A 168 -15.24 9.59 17.39
C LYS A 168 -15.44 9.96 15.91
N ILE A 169 -16.16 11.04 15.60
CA ILE A 169 -16.63 11.39 14.23
C ILE A 169 -16.21 12.81 13.79
N LEU A 170 -16.10 13.76 14.72
CA LEU A 170 -15.83 15.17 14.38
C LEU A 170 -14.42 15.31 13.79
N GLY A 171 -14.31 15.90 12.60
CA GLY A 171 -13.06 16.00 11.84
C GLY A 171 -12.68 14.75 11.04
N ARG A 172 -13.50 13.69 11.03
CA ARG A 172 -13.26 12.50 10.18
C ARG A 172 -13.34 12.81 8.68
N ARG A 173 -14.34 13.59 8.27
CA ARG A 173 -14.67 13.91 6.87
C ARG A 173 -13.91 15.15 6.38
N ASN A 174 -13.91 15.44 5.08
CA ASN A 174 -13.37 16.71 4.55
C ASN A 174 -14.31 17.88 4.88
N ALA A 175 -13.97 19.12 4.49
CA ALA A 175 -14.78 20.30 4.83
C ALA A 175 -16.16 20.35 4.16
N HIS A 176 -16.39 19.61 3.06
CA HIS A 176 -17.75 19.40 2.50
C HIS A 176 -18.57 18.34 3.27
N GLY A 177 -18.01 17.70 4.29
CA GLY A 177 -18.69 16.64 5.03
C GLY A 177 -18.75 15.32 4.26
N VAL A 178 -17.82 15.07 3.33
CA VAL A 178 -17.66 13.81 2.59
C VAL A 178 -16.59 12.93 3.24
N ASP A 179 -16.86 11.62 3.32
CA ASP A 179 -15.88 10.64 3.81
C ASP A 179 -14.95 10.24 2.64
N LEU A 180 -13.69 10.66 2.68
CA LEU A 180 -12.77 10.51 1.55
C LEU A 180 -12.49 9.03 1.24
N ASN A 181 -12.45 8.15 2.24
CA ASN A 181 -12.28 6.71 2.03
C ASN A 181 -13.60 6.00 1.64
N ARG A 182 -14.53 6.73 0.99
CA ARG A 182 -15.77 6.25 0.37
C ARG A 182 -16.05 6.95 -0.99
N ASN A 183 -15.09 7.73 -1.49
CA ASN A 183 -15.28 8.70 -2.55
C ASN A 183 -14.36 8.47 -3.78
N PHE A 184 -13.52 7.43 -3.74
CA PHE A 184 -12.83 6.93 -4.93
C PHE A 184 -13.81 6.16 -5.83
N PRO A 185 -13.53 6.05 -7.15
CA PRO A 185 -14.17 5.05 -8.00
C PRO A 185 -14.02 3.63 -7.43
N ASP A 186 -15.02 2.80 -7.71
CA ASP A 186 -15.16 1.45 -7.14
C ASP A 186 -15.39 0.42 -8.25
N GLN A 187 -14.98 -0.83 -8.00
CA GLN A 187 -14.95 -1.92 -8.98
C GLN A 187 -16.27 -2.71 -9.09
N PHE A 188 -17.16 -2.64 -8.09
CA PHE A 188 -18.42 -3.38 -8.06
C PHE A 188 -19.66 -2.46 -8.03
N PHE A 189 -19.53 -1.25 -7.49
CA PHE A 189 -20.63 -0.30 -7.28
C PHE A 189 -20.35 1.08 -7.88
N PRO A 190 -21.37 1.80 -8.38
CA PRO A 190 -21.20 3.21 -8.74
C PRO A 190 -20.94 4.06 -7.48
N SER A 191 -20.11 5.12 -7.60
CA SER A 191 -19.83 6.02 -6.48
C SER A 191 -21.12 6.63 -5.91
N SER A 192 -21.41 6.31 -4.65
CA SER A 192 -22.59 6.78 -3.93
C SER A 192 -22.34 8.06 -3.10
N ASN A 193 -21.09 8.51 -3.00
CA ASN A 193 -20.69 9.64 -2.15
C ASN A 193 -20.35 10.89 -2.97
N GLY A 194 -21.09 11.11 -4.06
CA GLY A 194 -20.93 12.23 -4.97
C GLY A 194 -19.67 12.16 -5.85
N PRO A 195 -19.35 13.25 -6.56
CA PRO A 195 -18.14 13.31 -7.38
C PRO A 195 -16.87 13.27 -6.51
N PRO A 196 -15.73 12.80 -7.06
CA PRO A 196 -14.44 12.85 -6.39
C PRO A 196 -14.11 14.25 -5.85
N GLN A 197 -13.86 14.34 -4.55
CA GLN A 197 -13.51 15.56 -3.82
C GLN A 197 -12.15 16.11 -4.27
N PRO A 198 -11.81 17.40 -4.02
CA PRO A 198 -10.52 17.93 -4.46
C PRO A 198 -9.33 17.16 -3.86
N GLU A 199 -9.43 16.67 -2.62
CA GLU A 199 -8.43 15.79 -2.00
C GLU A 199 -8.31 14.45 -2.76
N THR A 200 -9.44 13.82 -3.05
CA THR A 200 -9.51 12.55 -3.81
C THR A 200 -8.94 12.71 -5.22
N ARG A 201 -9.30 13.78 -5.95
CA ARG A 201 -8.80 14.06 -7.30
C ARG A 201 -7.29 14.29 -7.33
N ALA A 202 -6.75 14.98 -6.32
CA ALA A 202 -5.32 15.17 -6.18
C ALA A 202 -4.58 13.83 -6.02
N VAL A 203 -5.09 12.94 -5.17
CA VAL A 203 -4.51 11.59 -4.97
C VAL A 203 -4.71 10.69 -6.20
N MET A 204 -5.89 10.69 -6.83
CA MET A 204 -6.13 9.95 -8.08
C MET A 204 -5.19 10.38 -9.21
N LYS A 205 -4.92 11.68 -9.36
CA LYS A 205 -3.94 12.19 -10.33
C LYS A 205 -2.53 11.74 -9.95
N TRP A 206 -2.15 11.91 -8.69
CA TRP A 206 -0.83 11.55 -8.18
C TRP A 206 -0.49 10.06 -8.36
N ILE A 207 -1.45 9.17 -8.15
CA ILE A 207 -1.32 7.72 -8.43
C ILE A 207 -1.06 7.44 -9.92
N ASN A 208 -1.53 8.29 -10.83
CA ASN A 208 -1.32 8.16 -12.27
C ASN A 208 -0.07 8.89 -12.79
N ASP A 209 0.50 9.81 -12.00
CA ASP A 209 1.69 10.60 -12.37
C ASP A 209 3.01 9.83 -12.19
N TYR A 210 3.00 8.77 -11.37
CA TYR A 210 4.16 8.13 -10.78
C TYR A 210 4.00 6.59 -10.79
N PRO A 211 5.00 5.79 -11.22
CA PRO A 211 4.93 4.33 -11.29
C PRO A 211 5.03 3.64 -9.90
N PHE A 212 4.10 3.95 -9.00
CA PHE A 212 4.04 3.36 -7.66
C PHE A 212 3.86 1.83 -7.70
N VAL A 213 4.61 1.14 -6.83
CA VAL A 213 4.66 -0.33 -6.73
C VAL A 213 4.04 -0.83 -5.42
N LEU A 214 4.24 -0.11 -4.32
CA LEU A 214 3.78 -0.48 -2.98
C LEU A 214 3.33 0.74 -2.19
N SER A 215 2.27 0.60 -1.39
CA SER A 215 1.81 1.66 -0.51
C SER A 215 1.30 1.21 0.85
N GLY A 216 1.35 2.11 1.83
CA GLY A 216 0.66 2.00 3.11
C GLY A 216 -0.22 3.22 3.39
N SER A 217 -1.49 3.00 3.72
CA SER A 217 -2.41 4.04 4.20
C SER A 217 -2.58 3.94 5.73
N LEU A 218 -2.21 4.98 6.49
CA LEU A 218 -2.18 4.94 7.95
C LEU A 218 -3.46 5.50 8.59
N HIS A 219 -4.14 4.63 9.34
CA HIS A 219 -5.46 4.82 9.95
C HIS A 219 -5.45 4.65 11.47
N THR A 220 -6.55 5.02 12.15
CA THR A 220 -6.65 4.87 13.61
C THR A 220 -8.10 4.61 14.07
N GLY A 221 -8.28 3.64 14.96
CA GLY A 221 -9.59 3.08 15.32
C GLY A 221 -9.53 1.59 15.72
N ALA A 222 -8.59 0.84 15.16
CA ALA A 222 -8.27 -0.55 15.50
C ALA A 222 -6.74 -0.76 15.63
N LEU A 223 -6.27 -2.01 15.68
CA LEU A 223 -4.83 -2.32 15.58
C LEU A 223 -4.65 -3.61 14.76
N VAL A 224 -4.50 -3.43 13.44
CA VAL A 224 -4.53 -4.50 12.43
C VAL A 224 -3.95 -4.00 11.11
N ALA A 225 -3.28 -4.87 10.35
CA ALA A 225 -2.97 -4.61 8.93
C ALA A 225 -4.08 -5.21 8.04
N ILE A 226 -4.79 -4.34 7.34
CA ILE A 226 -5.91 -4.65 6.45
C ILE A 226 -5.39 -4.76 5.02
N TYR A 227 -5.94 -5.67 4.23
CA TYR A 227 -5.59 -5.82 2.82
C TYR A 227 -6.81 -6.05 1.91
N PRO A 228 -6.69 -5.71 0.61
CA PRO A 228 -7.74 -5.89 -0.40
C PRO A 228 -8.37 -7.29 -0.47
N TYR A 229 -9.59 -7.42 -0.99
CA TYR A 229 -10.51 -6.32 -1.30
C TYR A 229 -11.24 -5.81 -0.04
N ASP A 230 -11.49 -4.50 0.00
CA ASP A 230 -12.22 -3.78 1.04
C ASP A 230 -13.74 -4.03 0.97
N ASP A 231 -14.28 -4.42 -0.19
CA ASP A 231 -15.65 -4.90 -0.35
C ASP A 231 -15.77 -6.16 -1.23
N SER A 232 -16.99 -6.53 -1.63
CA SER A 232 -17.26 -7.72 -2.43
C SER A 232 -18.36 -7.47 -3.47
N PRO A 233 -18.45 -8.27 -4.55
CA PRO A 233 -19.52 -8.19 -5.55
C PRO A 233 -20.95 -8.38 -5.01
N SER A 234 -21.09 -8.71 -3.73
CA SER A 234 -22.37 -8.88 -3.03
C SER A 234 -22.74 -7.73 -2.08
N GLY A 235 -21.81 -6.79 -1.84
CA GLY A 235 -21.93 -5.74 -0.82
C GLY A 235 -21.94 -6.27 0.63
N GLN A 236 -21.76 -7.57 0.83
CA GLN A 236 -21.76 -8.20 2.15
C GLN A 236 -20.33 -8.29 2.70
N SER A 237 -20.22 -8.14 4.02
CA SER A 237 -18.96 -8.33 4.76
C SER A 237 -18.55 -9.81 4.79
N LEU A 238 -17.91 -10.24 3.71
CA LEU A 238 -17.44 -11.59 3.44
C LEU A 238 -16.02 -11.53 2.87
N TYR A 239 -15.26 -12.62 3.00
CA TYR A 239 -13.89 -12.67 2.49
C TYR A 239 -13.84 -12.48 0.96
N SER A 240 -13.15 -11.44 0.51
CA SER A 240 -13.10 -11.00 -0.87
C SER A 240 -11.65 -11.00 -1.36
N ALA A 241 -11.22 -12.11 -1.95
CA ALA A 241 -9.84 -12.34 -2.34
C ALA A 241 -9.47 -11.62 -3.65
N THR A 242 -8.33 -10.94 -3.67
CA THR A 242 -7.70 -10.47 -4.92
C THR A 242 -7.01 -11.62 -5.67
N PRO A 243 -6.68 -11.43 -6.96
CA PRO A 243 -5.72 -12.28 -7.67
C PRO A 243 -4.34 -12.42 -7.01
N ASP A 244 -3.99 -11.55 -6.04
CA ASP A 244 -2.71 -11.51 -5.33
C ASP A 244 -2.86 -11.64 -3.80
N ASP A 245 -3.92 -12.35 -3.33
CA ASP A 245 -4.22 -12.60 -1.90
C ASP A 245 -3.00 -13.07 -1.07
N ASP A 246 -2.14 -13.90 -1.67
CA ASP A 246 -0.94 -14.43 -1.04
C ASP A 246 0.15 -13.37 -0.83
N VAL A 247 0.34 -12.47 -1.79
CA VAL A 247 1.24 -11.31 -1.71
C VAL A 247 0.72 -10.31 -0.69
N PHE A 248 -0.56 -9.92 -0.78
CA PHE A 248 -1.17 -8.98 0.15
C PHE A 248 -1.12 -9.46 1.61
N ARG A 249 -1.36 -10.75 1.84
CA ARG A 249 -1.25 -11.34 3.18
C ARG A 249 0.17 -11.47 3.68
N HIS A 250 1.15 -11.56 2.78
CA HIS A 250 2.57 -11.45 3.12
C HIS A 250 2.91 -10.00 3.51
N LEU A 251 2.54 -9.00 2.69
CA LEU A 251 2.77 -7.58 2.97
C LEU A 251 2.16 -7.13 4.32
N ALA A 252 0.90 -7.46 4.57
CA ALA A 252 0.23 -7.16 5.83
C ALA A 252 0.91 -7.84 7.04
N LYS A 253 1.42 -9.07 6.87
CA LYS A 253 2.19 -9.78 7.90
C LYS A 253 3.54 -9.15 8.18
N THR A 254 4.26 -8.70 7.16
CA THR A 254 5.54 -8.01 7.31
C THR A 254 5.44 -6.81 8.26
N TYR A 255 4.31 -6.08 8.24
CA TYR A 255 4.03 -5.05 9.25
C TYR A 255 3.66 -5.65 10.62
N SER A 256 2.67 -6.54 10.65
CA SER A 256 2.08 -7.11 11.88
C SER A 256 3.07 -7.89 12.76
N ASP A 257 3.87 -8.77 12.14
CA ASP A 257 4.84 -9.65 12.81
C ASP A 257 6.03 -8.85 13.40
N VAL A 258 6.26 -7.62 12.93
CA VAL A 258 7.32 -6.72 13.43
C VAL A 258 6.82 -5.67 14.40
N HIS A 259 5.56 -5.23 14.31
CA HIS A 259 4.94 -4.41 15.34
C HIS A 259 4.90 -5.20 16.67
N PRO A 260 5.37 -4.66 17.82
CA PRO A 260 5.64 -5.43 19.04
C PRO A 260 4.49 -6.27 19.60
N VAL A 261 3.26 -5.95 19.21
CA VAL A 261 2.03 -6.55 19.74
C VAL A 261 0.95 -6.85 18.70
N MET A 262 1.06 -6.42 17.42
CA MET A 262 -0.08 -6.51 16.46
C MET A 262 -0.40 -7.97 16.10
N HIS A 263 0.61 -8.77 15.80
CA HIS A 263 0.52 -10.20 15.48
C HIS A 263 -0.02 -11.11 16.60
N LEU A 264 -0.13 -10.60 17.82
CA LEU A 264 -0.53 -11.41 18.97
C LEU A 264 -2.02 -11.80 18.86
N ALA A 265 -2.35 -13.05 19.20
CA ALA A 265 -3.74 -13.54 19.18
C ALA A 265 -4.50 -13.16 20.46
N ASN A 266 -5.68 -12.54 20.31
CA ASN A 266 -6.50 -11.94 21.38
C ASN A 266 -5.70 -11.10 22.42
N PRO A 267 -4.98 -10.03 22.01
CA PRO A 267 -4.37 -9.11 22.94
C PRO A 267 -5.46 -8.22 23.51
N LYS A 268 -5.35 -7.83 24.79
CA LYS A 268 -6.32 -6.93 25.44
C LYS A 268 -6.18 -5.50 24.91
N TRP A 269 -6.70 -5.27 23.71
CA TRP A 269 -6.78 -3.95 23.11
C TRP A 269 -7.83 -3.12 23.84
N ASN A 270 -7.52 -1.87 24.18
CA ASN A 270 -8.53 -0.94 24.69
C ASN A 270 -9.43 -0.38 23.57
N CYS A 271 -9.55 -1.12 22.46
CA CYS A 271 -10.39 -0.87 21.29
C CYS A 271 -11.83 -1.28 21.63
N SER A 272 -12.53 -0.46 22.42
CA SER A 272 -13.80 -0.80 23.09
C SER A 272 -14.95 -1.27 22.19
N ASN A 273 -14.81 -1.16 20.86
CA ASN A 273 -15.81 -1.45 19.85
C ASN A 273 -15.42 -2.61 18.90
N VAL A 274 -14.22 -3.19 18.98
CA VAL A 274 -13.70 -4.16 18.00
C VAL A 274 -13.67 -5.57 18.59
N LYS A 275 -14.17 -6.57 17.84
CA LYS A 275 -14.16 -7.98 18.26
C LYS A 275 -12.82 -8.62 17.92
N GLU A 276 -11.94 -8.74 18.93
CA GLU A 276 -10.58 -9.32 18.84
C GLU A 276 -10.49 -10.65 18.07
N GLN A 277 -11.57 -11.44 18.05
CA GLN A 277 -11.67 -12.77 17.43
C GLN A 277 -11.47 -12.80 15.90
N ASN A 278 -11.43 -11.63 15.23
CA ASN A 278 -11.39 -11.53 13.77
C ASN A 278 -9.98 -11.31 13.17
N PHE A 279 -8.97 -10.95 13.98
CA PHE A 279 -7.64 -10.55 13.50
C PHE A 279 -6.58 -11.63 13.79
N ILE A 280 -6.63 -12.73 13.06
CA ILE A 280 -5.64 -13.80 13.19
C ILE A 280 -4.30 -13.30 12.63
N ASP A 281 -3.22 -13.53 13.38
CA ASP A 281 -1.87 -13.01 13.11
C ASP A 281 -1.81 -11.48 12.91
N GLY A 282 -2.77 -10.74 13.49
CA GLY A 282 -2.84 -9.27 13.40
C GLY A 282 -3.18 -8.71 12.01
N ILE A 283 -3.67 -9.55 11.10
CA ILE A 283 -4.08 -9.15 9.74
C ILE A 283 -5.57 -9.41 9.49
N THR A 284 -6.18 -8.71 8.52
CA THR A 284 -7.55 -9.00 8.07
C THR A 284 -7.80 -8.59 6.62
N ASN A 285 -8.64 -9.33 5.89
CA ASN A 285 -9.15 -8.87 4.60
C ASN A 285 -10.24 -7.82 4.88
N GLY A 286 -10.22 -6.68 4.19
CA GLY A 286 -11.11 -5.54 4.47
C GLY A 286 -12.58 -5.91 4.47
N ALA A 287 -13.07 -6.50 3.38
CA ALA A 287 -14.44 -6.99 3.24
C ALA A 287 -14.81 -8.02 4.33
N SER A 288 -13.88 -8.91 4.70
CA SER A 288 -14.08 -9.88 5.77
C SER A 288 -14.19 -9.27 7.17
N TRP A 289 -13.73 -8.02 7.38
CA TRP A 289 -13.96 -7.28 8.62
C TRP A 289 -15.25 -6.46 8.52
N PHE A 290 -15.36 -5.58 7.53
CA PHE A 290 -16.60 -4.92 7.13
C PHE A 290 -16.49 -4.34 5.70
N SER A 291 -17.52 -4.53 4.87
CA SER A 291 -17.53 -4.06 3.47
C SER A 291 -17.37 -2.53 3.35
N ILE A 292 -16.47 -2.07 2.47
CA ILE A 292 -16.16 -0.67 2.16
C ILE A 292 -16.08 -0.45 0.65
N SER A 293 -17.13 0.08 0.04
CA SER A 293 -17.08 0.53 -1.36
C SER A 293 -16.45 1.94 -1.48
N GLY A 294 -15.66 2.17 -2.53
CA GLY A 294 -15.05 3.47 -2.85
C GLY A 294 -13.86 3.84 -1.97
N GLY A 295 -13.14 2.84 -1.46
CA GLY A 295 -11.91 2.99 -0.68
C GLY A 295 -10.68 3.30 -1.54
N MET A 296 -9.70 4.00 -0.96
CA MET A 296 -8.43 4.35 -1.63
C MET A 296 -7.57 3.12 -1.91
N GLN A 297 -7.55 2.16 -0.98
CA GLN A 297 -6.74 0.95 -1.03
C GLN A 297 -7.01 0.12 -2.29
N ASP A 298 -8.28 -0.19 -2.53
CA ASP A 298 -8.70 -0.97 -3.68
C ASP A 298 -8.60 -0.17 -5.00
N TYR A 299 -8.79 1.16 -4.95
CA TYR A 299 -8.57 2.02 -6.12
C TYR A 299 -7.13 1.91 -6.65
N ASN A 300 -6.12 1.89 -5.77
CA ASN A 300 -4.71 1.72 -6.19
C ASN A 300 -4.53 0.42 -7.00
N TYR A 301 -4.94 -0.73 -6.45
CA TYR A 301 -4.74 -2.04 -7.07
C TYR A 301 -5.63 -2.30 -8.31
N VAL A 302 -6.77 -1.60 -8.44
CA VAL A 302 -7.66 -1.71 -9.60
C VAL A 302 -7.28 -0.76 -10.74
N HIS A 303 -6.71 0.41 -10.45
CA HIS A 303 -6.44 1.47 -11.44
C HIS A 303 -4.96 1.76 -11.71
N SER A 304 -4.02 1.18 -10.95
CA SER A 304 -2.57 1.30 -11.20
C SER A 304 -1.82 -0.01 -10.91
N ASN A 305 -0.48 0.05 -10.90
CA ASN A 305 0.38 -1.07 -10.52
C ASN A 305 0.52 -1.23 -8.99
N ASP A 306 -0.02 -0.31 -8.19
CA ASP A 306 0.32 -0.15 -6.77
C ASP A 306 -0.47 -1.07 -5.83
N PHE A 307 0.26 -1.73 -4.93
CA PHE A 307 -0.31 -2.61 -3.92
C PHE A 307 -0.44 -1.85 -2.58
N GLU A 308 -1.56 -1.15 -2.37
CA GLU A 308 -1.81 -0.44 -1.10
C GLU A 308 -2.32 -1.37 0.02
N VAL A 309 -1.79 -1.19 1.24
CA VAL A 309 -2.20 -1.89 2.46
C VAL A 309 -2.69 -0.86 3.48
N THR A 310 -3.92 -1.00 3.99
CA THR A 310 -4.47 -0.09 5.02
C THR A 310 -4.02 -0.55 6.42
N ILE A 311 -3.39 0.32 7.20
CA ILE A 311 -2.76 -0.01 8.48
C ILE A 311 -3.43 0.79 9.59
N GLU A 312 -4.24 0.10 10.40
CA GLU A 312 -4.79 0.63 11.64
C GLU A 312 -3.69 0.58 12.72
N VAL A 313 -3.10 1.73 13.06
CA VAL A 313 -1.93 1.80 13.98
C VAL A 313 -2.30 1.97 15.47
N GLY A 314 -3.59 2.01 15.83
CA GLY A 314 -4.01 2.10 17.23
C GLY A 314 -5.48 2.42 17.48
N CYS A 315 -5.98 2.08 18.67
CA CYS A 315 -7.39 2.26 19.05
C CYS A 315 -7.86 3.72 19.19
N GLU A 316 -6.94 4.65 19.47
CA GLU A 316 -7.25 6.00 19.97
C GLU A 316 -6.98 7.05 18.88
N ARG A 317 -8.04 7.39 18.12
CA ARG A 317 -7.97 8.27 16.93
C ARG A 317 -7.09 9.51 17.08
N PHE A 318 -7.33 10.24 18.16
CA PHE A 318 -6.62 11.47 18.52
C PHE A 318 -6.10 11.31 19.96
N PRO A 319 -4.91 10.71 20.16
CA PRO A 319 -4.38 10.46 21.49
C PRO A 319 -3.79 11.74 22.09
N LYS A 320 -3.46 11.73 23.38
CA LYS A 320 -2.60 12.78 23.94
C LYS A 320 -1.19 12.70 23.35
N ALA A 321 -0.55 13.86 23.14
CA ALA A 321 0.83 13.98 22.66
C ALA A 321 1.84 13.09 23.42
N GLU A 322 1.66 12.97 24.74
CA GLU A 322 2.37 12.06 25.65
C GLU A 322 2.54 10.62 25.11
N LYS A 323 1.57 10.12 24.33
CA LYS A 323 1.53 8.75 23.80
C LYS A 323 2.23 8.61 22.45
N LEU A 324 2.47 9.70 21.70
CA LEU A 324 2.99 9.65 20.33
C LEU A 324 4.39 9.01 20.28
N ARG A 325 5.25 9.24 21.29
CA ARG A 325 6.55 8.58 21.42
C ARG A 325 6.40 7.06 21.40
N LYS A 326 5.45 6.52 22.18
CA LYS A 326 5.19 5.07 22.19
C LYS A 326 4.66 4.57 20.85
N TYR A 327 3.74 5.29 20.21
CA TYR A 327 3.25 4.91 18.87
C TYR A 327 4.40 4.81 17.87
N TRP A 328 5.32 5.76 17.88
CA TRP A 328 6.53 5.73 17.06
C TRP A 328 7.45 4.56 17.42
N ASP A 329 7.79 4.38 18.69
CA ASP A 329 8.69 3.30 19.12
C ASP A 329 8.10 1.91 18.80
N ASP A 330 6.77 1.76 18.80
CA ASP A 330 6.07 0.53 18.38
C ASP A 330 6.01 0.36 16.85
N ASN A 331 5.81 1.43 16.06
CA ASN A 331 5.55 1.34 14.62
C ASN A 331 6.78 1.55 13.72
N LYS A 332 7.81 2.28 14.17
CA LYS A 332 8.99 2.67 13.36
C LYS A 332 9.59 1.51 12.57
N LYS A 333 9.81 0.37 13.22
CA LYS A 333 10.44 -0.79 12.56
C LYS A 333 9.47 -1.48 11.59
N ALA A 334 8.17 -1.49 11.87
CA ALA A 334 7.17 -2.07 10.98
C ALA A 334 7.00 -1.22 9.71
N LEU A 335 7.01 0.12 9.85
CA LEU A 335 7.03 1.06 8.73
C LEU A 335 8.20 0.80 7.77
N ILE A 336 9.43 0.71 8.30
CA ILE A 336 10.63 0.43 7.51
C ILE A 336 10.59 -0.95 6.86
N ASN A 337 10.22 -2.00 7.62
CA ASN A 337 10.15 -3.37 7.11
C ASN A 337 9.13 -3.54 5.97
N LEU A 338 8.06 -2.72 5.95
CA LEU A 338 7.14 -2.66 4.82
C LEU A 338 7.73 -1.90 3.61
N MET A 339 8.48 -0.80 3.81
CA MET A 339 9.22 -0.14 2.71
C MET A 339 10.18 -1.12 2.02
N GLU A 340 10.89 -1.94 2.80
CA GLU A 340 11.79 -2.99 2.32
C GLU A 340 11.07 -4.06 1.46
N GLN A 341 9.73 -4.15 1.46
CA GLN A 341 9.00 -5.10 0.59
C GLN A 341 8.82 -4.64 -0.84
N VAL A 342 9.05 -3.37 -1.17
CA VAL A 342 8.96 -2.92 -2.57
C VAL A 342 10.01 -3.63 -3.45
N HIS A 343 11.10 -4.05 -2.82
CA HIS A 343 12.19 -4.87 -3.36
C HIS A 343 11.88 -6.38 -3.30
N THR A 344 10.65 -6.81 -3.58
CA THR A 344 10.26 -8.24 -3.56
C THR A 344 9.63 -8.72 -4.86
N GLY A 345 9.77 -10.01 -5.13
CA GLY A 345 9.19 -10.64 -6.31
C GLY A 345 10.10 -10.57 -7.53
N ILE A 346 9.62 -9.98 -8.62
CA ILE A 346 10.39 -9.79 -9.86
C ILE A 346 10.38 -8.32 -10.29
N HIS A 347 11.45 -7.89 -10.96
CA HIS A 347 11.57 -6.56 -11.56
C HIS A 347 12.47 -6.65 -12.80
N GLY A 348 12.50 -5.63 -13.65
CA GLY A 348 13.37 -5.58 -14.81
C GLY A 348 12.76 -4.76 -15.93
N PHE A 349 13.20 -5.01 -17.17
CA PHE A 349 12.84 -4.19 -18.33
C PHE A 349 12.26 -5.01 -19.48
N VAL A 350 11.19 -4.51 -20.11
CA VAL A 350 10.69 -4.93 -21.41
C VAL A 350 11.23 -3.98 -22.48
N LYS A 351 12.08 -4.51 -23.36
CA LYS A 351 12.68 -3.74 -24.47
C LYS A 351 12.42 -4.45 -25.80
N SER A 352 12.56 -3.72 -26.90
CA SER A 352 12.51 -4.28 -28.25
C SER A 352 13.80 -5.03 -28.60
N THR A 353 13.77 -5.81 -29.68
CA THR A 353 14.95 -6.37 -30.38
C THR A 353 16.05 -5.34 -30.69
N LYS A 354 15.69 -4.06 -30.79
CA LYS A 354 16.61 -2.93 -31.04
C LYS A 354 17.14 -2.28 -29.75
N GLY A 355 16.84 -2.83 -28.57
CA GLY A 355 17.22 -2.28 -27.27
C GLY A 355 16.38 -1.08 -26.79
N ILE A 356 15.50 -0.54 -27.65
CA ILE A 356 14.61 0.57 -27.31
C ILE A 356 13.59 0.09 -26.25
N PRO A 357 13.41 0.81 -25.12
CA PRO A 357 12.33 0.58 -24.16
C PRO A 357 10.94 0.44 -24.77
N ILE A 358 10.06 -0.31 -24.10
CA ILE A 358 8.64 -0.39 -24.45
C ILE A 358 7.82 0.02 -23.23
N LYS A 359 7.34 1.28 -23.24
CA LYS A 359 6.37 1.81 -22.26
C LYS A 359 4.99 1.14 -22.41
N ASN A 360 4.25 1.00 -21.31
CA ASN A 360 2.91 0.38 -21.24
C ASN A 360 2.86 -1.06 -21.80
N ALA A 361 3.99 -1.79 -21.78
CA ALA A 361 4.00 -3.23 -22.02
C ALA A 361 3.40 -3.95 -20.81
N VAL A 362 2.58 -4.96 -21.07
CA VAL A 362 1.85 -5.71 -20.04
C VAL A 362 2.69 -6.91 -19.62
N VAL A 363 2.98 -7.01 -18.32
CA VAL A 363 3.63 -8.17 -17.69
C VAL A 363 2.59 -8.92 -16.85
N ARG A 364 2.18 -10.08 -17.38
CA ARG A 364 1.15 -10.95 -16.83
C ARG A 364 1.75 -12.18 -16.14
N ILE A 365 1.16 -12.59 -15.03
CA ILE A 365 1.42 -13.87 -14.37
C ILE A 365 0.31 -14.85 -14.77
N ALA A 366 0.66 -16.05 -15.25
CA ALA A 366 -0.29 -16.91 -15.96
C ALA A 366 -1.53 -17.36 -15.14
N ASP A 367 -1.40 -17.49 -13.82
CA ASP A 367 -2.47 -17.90 -12.90
C ASP A 367 -3.23 -16.73 -12.25
N ARG A 368 -2.83 -15.48 -12.54
CA ARG A 368 -3.42 -14.25 -11.96
C ARG A 368 -4.23 -13.49 -13.01
N ARG A 369 -5.21 -12.72 -12.52
CA ARG A 369 -6.10 -11.85 -13.31
C ARG A 369 -5.96 -10.39 -12.90
N HIS A 370 -4.72 -9.98 -12.67
CA HIS A 370 -4.28 -8.61 -12.42
C HIS A 370 -2.85 -8.53 -12.97
N ASP A 371 -2.67 -7.71 -13.99
CA ASP A 371 -1.42 -7.56 -14.74
C ASP A 371 -0.79 -6.21 -14.39
N VAL A 372 0.55 -6.09 -14.44
CA VAL A 372 1.23 -4.79 -14.30
C VAL A 372 1.73 -4.27 -15.64
N THR A 373 1.93 -2.95 -15.72
CA THR A 373 2.39 -2.25 -16.92
C THR A 373 3.77 -1.62 -16.72
N THR A 374 4.57 -1.54 -17.77
CA THR A 374 5.89 -0.87 -17.71
C THR A 374 5.79 0.66 -17.69
N ALA A 375 6.71 1.28 -16.95
CA ALA A 375 6.90 2.73 -16.89
C ALA A 375 7.54 3.28 -18.18
N THR A 376 7.97 4.54 -18.17
CA THR A 376 8.52 5.24 -19.36
C THR A 376 9.71 4.55 -19.99
N ASP A 377 10.57 3.96 -19.16
CA ASP A 377 11.88 3.45 -19.56
C ASP A 377 11.87 1.92 -19.77
N GLY A 378 10.65 1.38 -19.88
CA GLY A 378 10.34 -0.03 -20.15
C GLY A 378 10.50 -0.92 -18.93
N ASP A 379 10.84 -0.34 -17.79
CA ASP A 379 10.96 -0.96 -16.49
C ASP A 379 9.61 -1.32 -15.86
N TYR A 380 9.62 -2.36 -15.01
CA TYR A 380 8.48 -2.82 -14.23
C TYR A 380 8.96 -3.51 -12.94
N TRP A 381 8.04 -3.59 -11.99
CA TRP A 381 8.15 -4.35 -10.76
C TRP A 381 6.85 -5.15 -10.58
N ARG A 382 6.94 -6.38 -10.09
CA ARG A 382 5.79 -7.22 -9.74
C ARG A 382 6.08 -7.99 -8.47
N LEU A 383 5.47 -7.52 -7.39
CA LEU A 383 5.51 -8.15 -6.07
C LEU A 383 4.96 -9.58 -6.16
N LEU A 384 5.75 -10.55 -5.68
CA LEU A 384 5.45 -11.98 -5.69
C LEU A 384 6.08 -12.66 -4.48
N VAL A 385 5.37 -13.62 -3.89
CA VAL A 385 5.92 -14.51 -2.86
C VAL A 385 6.82 -15.60 -3.47
N PRO A 386 7.70 -16.27 -2.70
CA PRO A 386 8.49 -17.39 -3.20
C PRO A 386 7.62 -18.52 -3.82
N GLY A 387 7.86 -18.82 -5.09
CA GLY A 387 6.99 -19.65 -5.92
C GLY A 387 7.59 -19.96 -7.29
N SER A 388 6.76 -20.45 -8.22
CA SER A 388 7.12 -20.71 -9.61
C SER A 388 6.02 -20.17 -10.51
N TYR A 389 6.38 -19.29 -11.44
CA TYR A 389 5.45 -18.44 -12.18
C TYR A 389 5.77 -18.47 -13.67
N ASP A 390 4.75 -18.67 -14.50
CA ASP A 390 4.85 -18.45 -15.94
C ASP A 390 4.54 -16.98 -16.23
N VAL A 391 5.59 -16.20 -16.51
CA VAL A 391 5.53 -14.75 -16.66
C VAL A 391 5.57 -14.40 -18.15
N THR A 392 4.57 -13.68 -18.64
CA THR A 392 4.46 -13.25 -20.04
C THR A 392 4.52 -11.74 -20.16
N ALA A 393 5.53 -11.21 -20.86
CA ALA A 393 5.55 -9.82 -21.29
C ALA A 393 4.96 -9.70 -22.71
N SER A 394 4.15 -8.65 -22.94
CA SER A 394 3.47 -8.43 -24.22
C SER A 394 3.26 -6.93 -24.49
N ALA A 395 3.20 -6.53 -25.77
CA ALA A 395 2.94 -5.15 -26.17
C ALA A 395 2.25 -5.09 -27.54
N LYS A 396 1.49 -4.02 -27.80
CA LYS A 396 0.82 -3.81 -29.09
C LYS A 396 1.86 -3.67 -30.22
N GLY A 397 1.76 -4.53 -31.25
CA GLY A 397 2.71 -4.56 -32.37
C GLY A 397 3.97 -5.40 -32.12
N PHE A 398 3.99 -6.22 -31.06
CA PHE A 398 5.08 -7.13 -30.73
C PHE A 398 4.59 -8.54 -30.45
N GLU A 399 5.42 -9.55 -30.71
CA GLU A 399 5.18 -10.92 -30.23
C GLU A 399 5.39 -11.01 -28.70
N PRO A 400 4.49 -11.70 -27.97
CA PRO A 400 4.63 -11.88 -26.53
C PRO A 400 5.75 -12.89 -26.20
N GLN A 401 6.50 -12.63 -25.13
CA GLN A 401 7.55 -13.52 -24.63
C GLN A 401 7.18 -14.06 -23.25
N THR A 402 7.09 -15.40 -23.12
CA THR A 402 6.84 -16.08 -21.85
C THR A 402 8.14 -16.67 -21.28
N LYS A 403 8.33 -16.60 -19.97
CA LYS A 403 9.46 -17.17 -19.22
C LYS A 403 8.99 -17.83 -17.92
N VAL A 404 9.51 -19.01 -17.62
CA VAL A 404 9.28 -19.70 -16.35
C VAL A 404 10.23 -19.12 -15.29
N ILE A 405 9.70 -18.42 -14.29
CA ILE A 405 10.48 -17.77 -13.23
C ILE A 405 10.22 -18.45 -11.89
N VAL A 406 11.27 -19.03 -11.30
CA VAL A 406 11.25 -19.58 -9.94
C VAL A 406 11.88 -18.57 -8.97
N LEU A 407 11.17 -18.25 -7.88
CA LEU A 407 11.64 -17.49 -6.72
C LEU A 407 11.81 -18.47 -5.54
N LYS A 408 13.04 -18.74 -5.10
CA LYS A 408 13.28 -19.68 -3.99
C LYS A 408 13.05 -19.03 -2.64
N GLY A 409 12.71 -19.82 -1.61
CA GLY A 409 12.62 -19.31 -0.24
C GLY A 409 13.97 -18.78 0.25
N GLY A 410 14.09 -17.46 0.38
CA GLY A 410 15.34 -16.75 0.71
C GLY A 410 15.94 -15.96 -0.44
N GLU A 411 15.44 -16.13 -1.67
CA GLU A 411 15.53 -15.11 -2.73
C GLU A 411 14.42 -14.09 -2.45
N VAL A 412 14.77 -12.80 -2.38
CA VAL A 412 13.84 -11.72 -2.02
C VAL A 412 13.27 -11.09 -3.30
N GLU A 413 14.18 -10.73 -4.21
CA GLU A 413 13.93 -10.16 -5.53
C GLU A 413 14.50 -11.07 -6.64
N LYS A 414 14.16 -10.76 -7.90
CA LYS A 414 14.81 -11.34 -9.07
C LYS A 414 14.68 -10.47 -10.31
N TYR A 415 15.82 -10.07 -10.86
CA TYR A 415 15.89 -9.30 -12.10
C TYR A 415 15.56 -10.17 -13.33
N VAL A 416 14.57 -9.75 -14.12
CA VAL A 416 14.03 -10.47 -15.30
C VAL A 416 13.69 -9.48 -16.41
N ASN A 417 14.59 -9.36 -17.39
CA ASN A 417 14.33 -8.58 -18.61
C ASN A 417 13.60 -9.41 -19.68
N PHE A 418 12.80 -8.75 -20.50
CA PHE A 418 12.13 -9.30 -21.68
C PHE A 418 12.57 -8.56 -22.95
N THR A 419 12.66 -9.28 -24.05
CA THR A 419 13.04 -8.73 -25.36
C THR A 419 12.00 -9.14 -26.39
N LEU A 420 11.12 -8.21 -26.74
CA LEU A 420 10.00 -8.46 -27.64
C LEU A 420 10.39 -8.14 -29.09
N ARG A 421 9.99 -9.00 -30.02
CA ARG A 421 10.18 -8.81 -31.46
C ARG A 421 8.99 -8.07 -32.05
N SER A 422 9.24 -7.05 -32.86
CA SER A 422 8.15 -6.32 -33.54
C SER A 422 7.50 -7.21 -34.60
N SER A 423 6.17 -7.16 -34.72
CA SER A 423 5.41 -7.90 -35.73
C SER A 423 5.85 -7.57 -37.17
N ASP A 424 6.35 -6.36 -37.41
CA ASP A 424 6.88 -5.94 -38.72
C ASP A 424 8.21 -6.62 -39.06
N GLU A 425 8.97 -7.08 -38.06
CA GLU A 425 10.19 -7.86 -38.24
C GLU A 425 9.92 -9.34 -38.58
N LEU A 426 8.65 -9.76 -38.59
CA LEU A 426 8.19 -11.09 -38.98
C LEU A 426 7.48 -11.11 -40.35
N GLN A 427 7.08 -9.95 -40.87
CA GLN A 427 6.65 -9.88 -42.26
C GLN A 427 7.83 -10.25 -43.17
N PRO A 428 7.66 -11.19 -44.13
CA PRO A 428 8.70 -11.48 -45.09
C PRO A 428 9.07 -10.21 -45.85
N LYS A 429 10.36 -9.87 -45.88
CA LYS A 429 10.88 -8.85 -46.80
C LYS A 429 10.84 -9.39 -48.24
N PHE A 430 9.64 -9.48 -48.80
CA PHE A 430 9.46 -9.43 -50.25
C PHE A 430 10.02 -8.09 -50.71
N GLY A 431 11.27 -8.11 -51.19
CA GLY A 431 11.86 -6.97 -51.87
C GLY A 431 10.96 -6.56 -53.03
N ARG A 432 10.94 -5.27 -53.36
CA ARG A 432 10.05 -4.71 -54.40
C ARG A 432 10.48 -5.10 -55.82
N ASN A 433 10.48 -6.39 -56.14
CA ASN A 433 10.38 -6.87 -57.51
C ASN A 433 8.91 -6.85 -57.93
N SER A 434 8.35 -5.65 -58.08
CA SER A 434 7.15 -5.40 -58.90
C SER A 434 7.30 -5.97 -60.32
N ASP A 435 8.55 -6.15 -60.75
CA ASP A 435 8.97 -6.82 -61.97
C ASP A 435 8.63 -8.32 -62.04
N PHE A 436 8.50 -9.06 -60.93
CA PHE A 436 8.22 -10.50 -61.02
C PHE A 436 6.73 -10.76 -61.29
N VAL A 437 5.85 -10.08 -60.56
CA VAL A 437 4.39 -10.24 -60.72
C VAL A 437 3.92 -9.69 -62.07
N SER A 438 4.51 -8.58 -62.55
CA SER A 438 4.20 -8.03 -63.88
C SER A 438 4.67 -8.95 -65.02
N ARG A 439 5.89 -9.51 -64.97
CA ARG A 439 6.37 -10.48 -65.97
C ARG A 439 5.51 -11.74 -66.05
N VAL A 440 5.00 -12.23 -64.91
CA VAL A 440 4.10 -13.41 -64.87
C VAL A 440 2.69 -13.09 -65.38
N LEU A 441 2.19 -11.86 -65.20
CA LEU A 441 0.86 -11.45 -65.68
C LEU A 441 0.83 -10.97 -67.14
N ASN A 442 1.96 -10.56 -67.70
CA ASN A 442 2.04 -10.03 -69.08
C ASN A 442 2.16 -11.10 -70.18
N GLY A 443 2.29 -12.38 -69.82
CA GLY A 443 2.01 -13.49 -70.74
C GLY A 443 2.93 -13.66 -71.96
N GLU A 444 4.26 -13.53 -71.78
CA GLU A 444 5.21 -13.93 -72.83
C GLU A 444 5.40 -15.46 -72.86
N ASP A 445 5.56 -16.01 -74.07
CA ASP A 445 5.28 -17.43 -74.37
C ASP A 445 6.23 -18.46 -73.75
N PHE A 446 5.64 -19.58 -73.32
CA PHE A 446 6.34 -20.77 -72.83
C PHE A 446 6.80 -21.68 -73.99
N MET A 447 7.74 -21.20 -74.81
CA MET A 447 8.38 -22.04 -75.83
C MET A 447 9.42 -22.97 -75.19
N MET A 448 9.10 -24.27 -75.11
CA MET A 448 10.08 -25.32 -74.82
C MET A 448 10.98 -25.53 -76.05
N ASP A 449 12.30 -25.42 -75.86
CA ASP A 449 13.30 -25.99 -76.77
C ASP A 449 14.04 -27.14 -76.07
N LEU A 450 14.49 -28.13 -76.85
CA LEU A 450 14.94 -29.44 -76.37
C LEU A 450 16.40 -29.72 -76.73
N SER A 451 17.27 -29.58 -75.71
CA SER A 451 18.63 -30.16 -75.60
C SER A 451 19.72 -29.58 -76.53
N PRO A 452 21.04 -29.92 -76.34
CA PRO A 452 21.71 -30.49 -75.16
C PRO A 452 22.96 -29.69 -74.68
N ASP A 453 23.48 -30.10 -73.53
CA ASP A 453 24.72 -29.66 -72.85
C ASP A 453 25.98 -29.44 -73.73
N LYS A 454 26.68 -28.32 -73.48
CA LYS A 454 28.15 -28.22 -73.59
C LYS A 454 28.79 -27.35 -72.48
N ARG A 455 29.25 -28.01 -71.41
CA ARG A 455 30.68 -28.12 -70.99
C ARG A 455 31.60 -26.87 -70.86
N GLU A 456 32.44 -26.94 -69.81
CA GLU A 456 33.83 -26.40 -69.71
C GLU A 456 33.98 -24.86 -69.68
N HIS A 457 35.02 -24.21 -69.11
CA HIS A 457 35.97 -24.56 -68.03
C HIS A 457 36.67 -23.28 -67.50
N GLY A 458 37.29 -23.35 -66.31
CA GLY A 458 38.36 -22.45 -65.85
C GLY A 458 37.98 -21.05 -65.33
N PHE A 459 38.83 -20.27 -64.64
CA PHE A 459 39.82 -20.51 -63.57
C PHE A 459 40.56 -19.17 -63.27
N LEU A 460 40.40 -18.65 -62.05
CA LEU A 460 41.42 -17.99 -61.19
C LEU A 460 42.23 -16.71 -61.58
N HIS A 461 42.39 -15.85 -60.55
CA HIS A 461 43.48 -14.85 -60.30
C HIS A 461 43.54 -13.57 -61.18
N LYS A 462 44.11 -12.41 -60.77
CA LYS A 462 44.86 -11.87 -59.58
C LYS A 462 44.49 -10.35 -59.46
N GLN A 463 44.42 -9.62 -58.34
CA GLN A 463 45.28 -9.34 -57.15
C GLN A 463 46.16 -8.06 -57.26
N HIS A 464 46.32 -7.31 -56.15
CA HIS A 464 46.98 -5.98 -55.95
C HIS A 464 46.16 -4.77 -56.47
N GLY A 465 46.28 -3.52 -55.97
CA GLY A 465 47.18 -2.84 -55.00
C GLY A 465 47.51 -1.42 -55.54
N ASP A 466 47.82 -0.34 -54.80
CA ASP A 466 48.16 -0.09 -53.38
C ASP A 466 48.04 1.46 -53.13
N ARG A 467 47.93 1.95 -51.86
CA ARG A 467 48.20 3.37 -51.39
C ARG A 467 47.28 4.52 -51.86
N ASP A 468 47.16 5.72 -51.26
CA ASP A 468 47.44 6.36 -49.92
C ASP A 468 46.52 7.66 -49.88
N GLU A 469 46.48 8.67 -48.99
CA GLU A 469 47.31 9.13 -47.84
C GLU A 469 46.46 9.81 -46.70
N PHE A 470 46.41 11.14 -46.57
CA PHE A 470 45.93 11.89 -45.36
C PHE A 470 45.21 13.24 -45.66
N THR A 471 44.23 13.65 -44.82
CA THR A 471 44.22 14.90 -43.97
C THR A 471 42.84 15.23 -43.32
N GLN A 472 42.85 16.06 -42.26
CA GLN A 472 41.72 16.58 -41.44
C GLN A 472 42.20 17.84 -40.67
N PRO A 473 41.37 18.61 -39.89
CA PRO A 473 39.90 18.58 -39.71
C PRO A 473 39.24 19.90 -40.23
N PRO A 474 38.85 20.99 -39.49
CA PRO A 474 38.15 21.16 -38.20
C PRO A 474 36.99 22.23 -38.10
N ILE A 475 36.09 22.02 -37.12
CA ILE A 475 35.35 23.03 -36.31
C ILE A 475 34.12 23.79 -36.93
N ASN A 476 33.24 24.25 -36.04
CA ASN A 476 31.85 24.77 -36.21
C ASN A 476 31.60 25.89 -35.17
N PRO A 477 30.83 26.98 -35.48
CA PRO A 477 29.75 27.35 -34.54
C PRO A 477 28.49 28.06 -35.13
N ARG A 478 27.31 27.52 -34.81
CA ARG A 478 26.12 28.13 -34.13
C ARG A 478 25.47 29.48 -34.60
N SER A 479 24.12 29.53 -34.46
CA SER A 479 23.19 30.72 -34.43
C SER A 479 23.03 31.57 -35.71
N GLU A 480 21.89 32.22 -36.02
CA GLU A 480 20.48 32.15 -35.53
C GLU A 480 19.50 32.81 -36.55
N ILE A 481 18.25 32.33 -36.61
CA ILE A 481 16.98 33.09 -36.82
C ILE A 481 16.61 33.77 -38.19
N ASN A 482 15.35 33.51 -38.59
CA ASN A 482 14.38 34.22 -39.48
C ASN A 482 14.25 34.03 -41.03
N ASP A 483 12.97 33.76 -41.38
CA ASP A 483 12.11 34.20 -42.51
C ASP A 483 12.45 33.97 -44.00
N ILE A 484 11.52 33.32 -44.72
CA ILE A 484 10.57 33.98 -45.68
C ILE A 484 9.64 32.94 -46.38
N SER A 485 8.33 33.21 -46.44
CA SER A 485 7.29 32.62 -47.34
C SER A 485 6.98 31.11 -47.26
N ASP A 486 5.81 30.58 -47.67
CA ASP A 486 4.40 31.06 -47.69
C ASP A 486 3.47 29.82 -47.82
N GLY A 487 2.18 29.89 -47.44
CA GLY A 487 1.35 28.66 -47.34
C GLY A 487 -0.19 28.71 -47.39
N MET A 488 -0.84 29.86 -47.18
CA MET A 488 -2.29 30.14 -47.39
C MET A 488 -3.40 29.32 -46.65
N SER A 489 -4.55 29.98 -46.50
CA SER A 489 -5.87 29.49 -46.01
C SER A 489 -6.00 29.17 -44.50
N GLY A 490 -7.14 29.43 -43.84
CA GLY A 490 -8.33 30.16 -44.30
C GLY A 490 -9.38 30.38 -43.19
N GLN A 491 -10.05 31.54 -43.23
CA GLN A 491 -11.25 31.91 -42.46
C GLN A 491 -12.51 31.20 -43.04
N SER A 492 -13.67 31.06 -42.38
CA SER A 492 -14.16 31.49 -41.04
C SER A 492 -15.56 30.90 -40.74
N ILE A 493 -15.91 30.82 -39.45
CA ILE A 493 -17.26 31.02 -38.85
C ILE A 493 -18.41 30.03 -39.19
N LEU A 494 -19.28 29.91 -38.18
CA LEU A 494 -20.52 29.14 -38.02
C LEU A 494 -21.56 29.30 -39.14
N ASP A 495 -22.46 28.31 -39.25
CA ASP A 495 -23.90 28.53 -38.97
C ASP A 495 -24.63 27.21 -38.65
N GLU A 496 -25.75 27.29 -37.92
CA GLU A 496 -26.64 26.17 -37.57
C GLU A 496 -28.00 26.33 -38.28
N ALA A 497 -28.74 25.21 -38.48
CA ALA A 497 -30.19 25.27 -38.78
C ALA A 497 -30.91 23.95 -38.42
N GLU A 498 -31.77 23.97 -37.41
CA GLU A 498 -32.88 23.00 -37.25
C GLU A 498 -34.20 23.59 -37.80
N GLN A 499 -35.26 22.77 -37.85
CA GLN A 499 -36.47 23.07 -38.62
C GLN A 499 -37.46 24.04 -37.96
N SER A 500 -38.26 24.69 -38.81
CA SER A 500 -39.21 25.75 -38.47
C SER A 500 -40.60 25.25 -38.02
N GLY A 501 -41.31 26.10 -37.28
CA GLY A 501 -42.73 25.96 -36.91
C GLY A 501 -43.31 27.29 -36.42
N GLU A 502 -44.23 27.85 -37.19
CA GLU A 502 -44.97 29.12 -37.00
C GLU A 502 -46.04 29.02 -35.87
N GLU A 503 -46.60 30.08 -35.26
CA GLU A 503 -46.60 31.54 -35.50
C GLU A 503 -47.05 32.32 -34.22
N ILE A 504 -46.78 33.64 -34.14
CA ILE A 504 -47.49 34.75 -33.42
C ILE A 504 -47.95 34.56 -31.94
N GLY A 505 -47.71 35.49 -30.99
CA GLY A 505 -46.94 36.75 -31.04
C GLY A 505 -47.19 37.71 -29.86
N ASP A 506 -46.23 38.62 -29.66
CA ASP A 506 -46.32 40.03 -29.24
C ASP A 506 -46.84 40.55 -27.87
N ILE A 507 -45.97 41.39 -27.26
CA ILE A 507 -46.19 42.69 -26.58
C ILE A 507 -46.15 42.82 -25.02
N GLU A 508 -45.06 43.48 -24.61
CA GLU A 508 -44.81 44.46 -23.50
C GLU A 508 -44.74 44.12 -22.00
N GLU A 509 -43.64 44.62 -21.42
CA GLU A 509 -43.28 44.85 -19.99
C GLU A 509 -43.94 46.16 -19.46
N PRO A 510 -43.80 46.69 -18.20
CA PRO A 510 -42.54 46.74 -17.42
C PRO A 510 -42.58 46.81 -15.85
N SER A 511 -41.40 46.58 -15.25
CA SER A 511 -40.80 47.25 -14.06
C SER A 511 -41.53 47.45 -12.69
N ALA A 512 -41.14 46.63 -11.70
CA ALA A 512 -40.37 46.97 -10.47
C ALA A 512 -40.71 48.10 -9.43
N LYS A 513 -40.28 47.85 -8.16
CA LYS A 513 -40.15 48.75 -6.96
C LYS A 513 -41.43 49.00 -6.13
N THR A 514 -41.45 49.22 -4.79
CA THR A 514 -40.39 49.35 -3.75
C THR A 514 -40.87 49.03 -2.29
N THR A 515 -40.02 48.39 -1.48
CA THR A 515 -39.81 48.50 0.01
C THR A 515 -40.92 48.91 1.01
N LYS A 516 -41.05 48.14 2.12
CA LYS A 516 -41.06 48.64 3.53
C LYS A 516 -40.81 47.51 4.57
N SER A 517 -40.84 47.80 5.88
CA SER A 517 -39.99 47.15 6.90
C SER A 517 -40.61 46.86 8.30
N VAL A 518 -40.31 45.68 8.89
CA VAL A 518 -39.97 45.42 10.34
C VAL A 518 -41.09 45.68 11.42
N PRO A 519 -41.15 45.06 12.64
CA PRO A 519 -40.36 43.99 13.32
C PRO A 519 -41.16 42.76 13.86
N GLU A 520 -40.43 41.81 14.48
CA GLU A 520 -40.73 40.96 15.68
C GLU A 520 -42.10 40.29 15.95
N SER A 521 -42.08 38.97 16.25
CA SER A 521 -42.28 38.42 17.63
C SER A 521 -42.28 36.87 17.68
N PHE A 522 -42.26 36.30 18.91
CA PHE A 522 -42.22 34.86 19.22
C PHE A 522 -43.60 34.19 19.21
N SER A 523 -43.68 32.93 18.76
CA SER A 523 -44.40 31.85 19.50
C SER A 523 -44.06 30.45 18.96
N LEU A 524 -44.15 29.45 19.83
CA LEU A 524 -44.13 28.02 19.50
C LEU A 524 -45.57 27.52 19.39
N GLU A 525 -45.85 26.62 18.46
CA GLU A 525 -46.88 25.60 18.72
C GLU A 525 -46.59 24.30 17.95
N ASN A 526 -47.06 23.18 18.51
CA ASN A 526 -46.86 21.84 17.95
C ASN A 526 -48.01 21.46 17.02
N ASN A 527 -47.76 20.52 16.11
CA ASN A 527 -48.53 19.27 16.16
C ASN A 527 -47.82 18.11 15.43
N SER A 528 -48.00 16.90 15.96
CA SER A 528 -47.48 15.66 15.39
C SER A 528 -48.53 14.55 15.48
N SER A 529 -48.47 13.61 14.52
CA SER A 529 -49.38 12.45 14.41
C SER A 529 -48.72 11.39 13.52
N LEU A 530 -48.92 10.07 13.65
CA LEU A 530 -49.48 9.17 14.69
C LEU A 530 -48.89 7.76 14.33
N ALA A 531 -48.60 6.78 15.21
CA ALA A 531 -48.65 6.63 16.66
C ALA A 531 -47.73 5.45 17.14
N GLN A 532 -47.76 5.14 18.45
CA GLN A 532 -47.89 3.82 19.12
C GLN A 532 -47.51 2.50 18.39
N ALA A 533 -47.04 1.43 19.06
CA ALA A 533 -46.58 1.14 20.45
C ALA A 533 -45.88 -0.26 20.41
N LEU A 534 -45.19 -0.82 21.42
CA LEU A 534 -45.53 -1.10 22.83
C LEU A 534 -44.25 -1.46 23.64
N GLU A 535 -44.23 -1.17 24.94
CA GLU A 535 -43.41 -1.90 25.93
C GLU A 535 -44.25 -3.04 26.60
N PRO A 536 -43.71 -3.78 27.61
CA PRO A 536 -43.71 -3.25 28.98
C PRO A 536 -42.42 -3.49 29.78
N ALA A 537 -41.92 -2.45 30.45
CA ALA A 537 -41.04 -2.60 31.62
C ALA A 537 -41.82 -2.98 32.90
N ALA A 538 -41.11 -3.45 33.93
CA ALA A 538 -41.66 -3.71 35.26
C ALA A 538 -40.87 -2.92 36.33
N THR A 539 -41.59 -2.31 37.29
CA THR A 539 -41.08 -1.29 38.22
C THR A 539 -40.59 -1.81 39.58
N PRO A 540 -39.74 -1.04 40.31
CA PRO A 540 -39.15 -1.43 41.60
C PRO A 540 -39.98 -0.99 42.82
N MET A 541 -39.53 -1.36 44.02
CA MET A 541 -39.95 -0.76 45.30
C MET A 541 -38.76 -0.50 46.25
N THR A 542 -39.01 0.33 47.27
CA THR A 542 -38.07 0.91 48.25
C THR A 542 -37.80 -0.06 49.44
N THR A 543 -37.09 0.23 50.55
CA THR A 543 -36.87 1.50 51.30
C THR A 543 -35.79 1.35 52.40
N VAL A 544 -35.11 2.44 52.82
CA VAL A 544 -34.60 2.72 54.20
C VAL A 544 -33.44 1.80 54.74
N GLU A 545 -32.47 2.18 55.59
CA GLU A 545 -32.18 3.41 56.38
C GLU A 545 -30.67 3.78 56.50
N ARG A 546 -30.33 4.65 57.48
CA ARG A 546 -29.05 5.30 57.78
C ARG A 546 -27.99 4.42 58.46
N SER A 547 -26.70 4.80 58.33
CA SER A 547 -25.86 5.12 59.50
C SER A 547 -24.66 6.02 59.11
N ILE A 548 -23.97 6.59 60.11
CA ILE A 548 -22.96 7.66 59.97
C ILE A 548 -21.64 7.19 60.61
N GLN A 549 -20.48 7.48 59.99
CA GLN A 549 -19.29 7.99 60.70
C GLN A 549 -18.17 8.52 59.77
N THR A 550 -17.26 9.30 60.35
CA THR A 550 -16.24 10.13 59.70
C THR A 550 -14.86 9.96 60.38
N THR A 551 -13.83 10.63 59.86
CA THR A 551 -12.46 10.80 60.44
C THR A 551 -11.52 9.58 60.29
N GLN A 552 -10.18 9.71 60.19
CA GLN A 552 -9.31 10.89 59.96
C GLN A 552 -7.95 10.42 59.36
N ALA A 553 -7.07 11.36 58.96
CA ALA A 553 -5.74 11.07 58.40
C ALA A 553 -4.60 11.38 59.40
N LYS A 554 -3.45 10.67 59.26
CA LYS A 554 -2.10 11.03 59.81
C LYS A 554 -1.02 10.15 59.15
N THR A 555 -0.14 10.71 58.30
CA THR A 555 1.25 11.20 58.55
C THR A 555 2.35 10.13 58.68
N LEU A 556 3.46 10.34 57.96
CA LEU A 556 4.71 9.58 57.99
C LEU A 556 5.54 9.81 59.28
N PRO A 557 6.54 8.94 59.56
CA PRO A 557 7.91 9.46 59.63
C PRO A 557 9.01 8.55 59.02
N THR A 558 10.23 9.08 58.97
CA THR A 558 11.44 8.56 58.28
C THR A 558 12.36 7.72 59.18
N THR A 559 13.13 6.76 58.63
CA THR A 559 14.59 6.54 58.91
C THR A 559 15.23 5.33 58.17
N LEU A 560 16.54 5.41 57.96
CA LEU A 560 17.54 4.37 57.59
C LEU A 560 18.44 4.11 58.85
N PRO A 561 19.35 3.09 58.97
CA PRO A 561 20.24 2.56 57.91
C PRO A 561 20.77 1.08 58.06
N THR A 562 21.90 0.78 57.38
CA THR A 562 22.98 -0.20 57.69
C THR A 562 22.89 -1.71 57.34
N THR A 563 24.07 -2.28 57.11
CA THR A 563 24.48 -3.64 56.64
C THR A 563 25.74 -4.09 57.42
N PRO A 564 26.38 -5.28 57.21
CA PRO A 564 25.95 -6.65 56.85
C PRO A 564 26.34 -7.67 57.97
N PRO A 565 26.22 -9.03 57.82
CA PRO A 565 27.40 -9.81 57.35
C PRO A 565 27.13 -11.19 56.68
N THR A 566 27.51 -11.31 55.41
CA THR A 566 28.38 -12.34 54.79
C THR A 566 28.36 -13.87 55.11
N ILE A 567 28.61 -14.67 54.03
CA ILE A 567 29.56 -15.82 53.96
C ILE A 567 29.07 -17.19 54.54
N LYS A 568 29.33 -18.43 54.07
CA LYS A 568 30.02 -19.19 52.95
C LYS A 568 29.30 -20.60 52.83
N LYS A 569 29.58 -21.65 52.02
CA LYS A 569 30.58 -22.10 51.00
C LYS A 569 30.04 -23.34 50.19
N LYS A 570 30.46 -23.49 48.90
CA LYS A 570 30.61 -24.73 48.05
C LYS A 570 29.42 -25.22 47.17
N LYS A 571 29.61 -25.67 45.90
CA LYS A 571 30.83 -25.98 45.09
C LYS A 571 30.86 -25.28 43.70
N LYS A 572 32.09 -25.15 43.14
CA LYS A 572 32.48 -24.82 41.74
C LYS A 572 32.40 -26.09 40.83
N ALA A 573 32.50 -26.11 39.49
CA ALA A 573 32.45 -25.16 38.35
C ALA A 573 32.34 -25.99 37.02
N LYS A 574 32.08 -25.44 35.82
CA LYS A 574 33.06 -24.91 34.83
C LYS A 574 32.36 -24.27 33.60
N LYS A 575 33.11 -23.48 32.82
CA LYS A 575 32.71 -22.80 31.55
C LYS A 575 32.99 -23.69 30.29
N PRO A 576 32.72 -23.27 29.03
CA PRO A 576 32.02 -24.11 28.04
C PRO A 576 32.90 -24.79 26.98
N LYS A 577 32.27 -25.65 26.14
CA LYS A 577 32.77 -26.06 24.80
C LYS A 577 31.65 -26.01 23.75
N LYS A 578 32.05 -25.79 22.49
CA LYS A 578 31.19 -25.58 21.30
C LYS A 578 30.14 -26.69 21.10
N THR A 579 28.86 -26.33 20.98
CA THR A 579 27.80 -27.21 20.45
C THR A 579 27.74 -27.09 18.92
N LYS A 580 27.85 -28.22 18.22
CA LYS A 580 27.65 -28.29 16.76
C LYS A 580 26.17 -28.08 16.40
N HIS A 581 25.89 -27.60 15.19
CA HIS A 581 24.54 -27.63 14.61
C HIS A 581 23.94 -29.04 14.71
N LYS A 582 22.65 -29.12 15.03
CA LYS A 582 21.80 -30.29 14.81
C LYS A 582 20.56 -29.85 14.05
N HIS A 583 20.33 -30.44 12.89
CA HIS A 583 19.09 -30.24 12.14
C HIS A 583 17.89 -30.68 13.00
N PHE A 584 16.88 -29.82 13.12
CA PHE A 584 15.61 -30.19 13.72
C PHE A 584 14.84 -31.09 12.74
N ASN A 585 14.86 -32.38 13.06
CA ASN A 585 14.34 -33.43 12.18
C ASN A 585 12.81 -33.46 12.17
N VAL A 586 12.23 -34.10 11.15
CA VAL A 586 10.78 -34.14 10.91
C VAL A 586 10.00 -34.60 12.16
N ALA A 587 9.02 -33.79 12.57
CA ALA A 587 8.07 -34.11 13.65
C ALA A 587 7.53 -35.55 13.53
N LYS A 588 7.82 -36.38 14.54
CA LYS A 588 7.54 -37.82 14.52
C LYS A 588 6.11 -38.12 14.97
N THR A 589 5.48 -39.05 14.27
CA THR A 589 4.27 -39.77 14.69
C THR A 589 4.50 -40.42 16.07
N ASP A 590 3.51 -40.37 16.95
CA ASP A 590 3.62 -40.99 18.28
C ASP A 590 3.61 -42.52 18.15
N LYS A 591 4.70 -43.16 18.60
CA LYS A 591 4.91 -44.62 18.53
C LYS A 591 3.78 -45.42 19.16
N HIS A 592 3.14 -44.92 20.21
CA HIS A 592 2.07 -45.65 20.91
C HIS A 592 0.82 -45.86 20.03
N TYR A 593 0.60 -44.98 19.05
CA TYR A 593 -0.61 -44.96 18.22
C TYR A 593 -0.42 -45.50 16.81
N VAL A 594 0.80 -45.88 16.42
CA VAL A 594 1.11 -46.46 15.09
C VAL A 594 0.23 -47.68 14.79
N LYS A 595 -0.05 -48.53 15.79
CA LYS A 595 -0.95 -49.70 15.71
C LYS A 595 -2.42 -49.39 15.39
N TYR A 596 -2.83 -48.12 15.36
CA TYR A 596 -4.18 -47.69 14.99
C TYR A 596 -4.25 -47.03 13.62
N LEU A 597 -3.13 -46.70 12.99
CA LEU A 597 -3.10 -46.18 11.62
C LEU A 597 -3.73 -47.20 10.66
N GLY A 598 -4.45 -46.72 9.65
CA GLY A 598 -5.28 -47.54 8.77
C GLY A 598 -6.62 -47.98 9.37
N SER A 599 -6.91 -47.73 10.65
CA SER A 599 -8.23 -48.01 11.22
C SER A 599 -9.27 -47.01 10.72
N LYS A 600 -10.45 -47.50 10.33
CA LYS A 600 -11.65 -46.67 10.09
C LYS A 600 -12.11 -46.04 11.41
N VAL A 601 -12.42 -44.75 11.40
CA VAL A 601 -12.78 -43.95 12.58
C VAL A 601 -13.98 -43.04 12.29
N ALA A 602 -14.77 -42.75 13.32
CA ALA A 602 -15.75 -41.67 13.34
C ALA A 602 -15.27 -40.56 14.28
N CYS A 603 -15.14 -39.33 13.79
CA CYS A 603 -14.63 -38.17 14.53
C CYS A 603 -15.69 -37.07 14.64
N ARG A 604 -15.96 -36.60 15.86
CA ARG A 604 -17.01 -35.60 16.13
C ARG A 604 -16.49 -34.17 16.06
N ILE A 605 -17.16 -33.33 15.28
CA ILE A 605 -16.84 -31.90 15.16
C ILE A 605 -17.26 -31.16 16.44
N SER A 606 -16.37 -30.33 17.00
CA SER A 606 -16.70 -29.52 18.18
C SER A 606 -17.82 -28.51 17.86
N LYS A 607 -18.73 -28.27 18.81
CA LYS A 607 -19.94 -27.43 18.65
C LYS A 607 -20.98 -27.90 17.59
N LYS A 608 -20.86 -29.09 16.98
CA LYS A 608 -21.90 -29.67 16.10
C LYS A 608 -22.33 -31.07 16.54
N LYS A 609 -23.54 -31.51 16.12
CA LYS A 609 -24.02 -32.90 16.32
C LYS A 609 -23.41 -33.89 15.31
N ALA A 610 -22.94 -33.41 14.17
CA ALA A 610 -22.36 -34.24 13.11
C ALA A 610 -21.00 -34.87 13.47
N SER A 611 -20.81 -36.10 13.00
CA SER A 611 -19.53 -36.81 12.96
C SER A 611 -19.12 -37.09 11.52
N LYS A 612 -17.83 -37.02 11.22
CA LYS A 612 -17.25 -37.43 9.94
C LYS A 612 -16.58 -38.79 10.07
N THR A 613 -16.67 -39.62 9.04
CA THR A 613 -15.97 -40.92 8.98
C THR A 613 -14.77 -40.87 8.04
N GLY A 614 -13.82 -41.76 8.24
CA GLY A 614 -12.62 -41.85 7.43
C GLY A 614 -11.59 -42.84 7.97
N VAL A 615 -10.41 -42.85 7.37
CA VAL A 615 -9.26 -43.69 7.75
C VAL A 615 -8.24 -42.86 8.52
N LEU A 616 -7.80 -43.35 9.68
CA LEU A 616 -6.77 -42.70 10.49
C LEU A 616 -5.40 -42.83 9.79
N ARG A 617 -4.86 -41.73 9.26
CA ARG A 617 -3.60 -41.72 8.49
C ARG A 617 -2.40 -41.19 9.27
N TRP A 618 -2.61 -40.35 10.29
CA TRP A 618 -1.53 -39.80 11.12
C TRP A 618 -1.98 -39.58 12.58
N VAL A 619 -1.05 -39.70 13.54
CA VAL A 619 -1.27 -39.34 14.95
C VAL A 619 -0.03 -38.70 15.55
N GLY A 620 -0.17 -37.52 16.16
CA GLY A 620 0.93 -36.83 16.84
C GLY A 620 0.55 -35.46 17.36
N TYR A 621 1.55 -34.60 17.57
CA TYR A 621 1.36 -33.23 18.07
C TYR A 621 1.57 -32.24 16.93
N LEU A 622 0.66 -31.25 16.81
CA LEU A 622 0.84 -30.11 15.92
C LEU A 622 1.48 -28.95 16.69
N SER A 623 2.25 -28.10 15.99
CA SER A 623 2.95 -26.92 16.55
C SER A 623 2.04 -26.05 17.40
N ASN A 624 0.82 -25.81 16.94
CA ASN A 624 -0.15 -24.91 17.57
C ASN A 624 -0.91 -25.59 18.73
N PHE A 625 -0.70 -26.90 18.95
CA PHE A 625 -1.37 -27.71 19.97
C PHE A 625 -0.40 -28.65 20.71
N PRO A 626 0.69 -28.14 21.33
CA PRO A 626 1.76 -28.97 21.90
C PRO A 626 1.31 -29.90 23.04
N HIS A 627 0.16 -29.63 23.66
CA HIS A 627 -0.42 -30.45 24.75
C HIS A 627 -1.65 -31.27 24.33
N LYS A 628 -1.94 -31.43 23.03
CA LYS A 628 -3.08 -32.20 22.53
C LYS A 628 -2.64 -33.16 21.44
N ILE A 629 -2.93 -34.45 21.61
CA ILE A 629 -2.73 -35.46 20.57
C ILE A 629 -3.79 -35.24 19.48
N ILE A 630 -3.33 -35.08 18.24
CA ILE A 630 -4.13 -34.84 17.05
C ILE A 630 -4.15 -36.10 16.17
N ALA A 631 -5.32 -36.41 15.62
CA ALA A 631 -5.57 -37.42 14.62
C ALA A 631 -5.71 -36.74 13.24
N GLY A 632 -4.82 -37.08 12.31
CA GLY A 632 -4.97 -36.79 10.88
C GLY A 632 -5.75 -37.92 10.21
N VAL A 633 -6.90 -37.60 9.63
CA VAL A 633 -7.87 -38.54 9.07
C VAL A 633 -8.09 -38.21 7.60
N GLU A 634 -8.01 -39.22 6.75
CA GLU A 634 -8.51 -39.19 5.38
C GLU A 634 -10.00 -39.49 5.42
N LEU A 635 -10.83 -38.49 5.13
CA LEU A 635 -12.28 -38.59 5.12
C LEU A 635 -12.77 -39.49 4.00
N ASP A 636 -13.85 -40.24 4.27
CA ASP A 636 -14.55 -41.00 3.22
C ASP A 636 -15.14 -40.05 2.17
N ASP A 637 -15.85 -39.01 2.65
CA ASP A 637 -16.48 -37.98 1.83
C ASP A 637 -15.64 -36.70 1.73
N PHE A 638 -15.75 -35.99 0.62
CA PHE A 638 -15.18 -34.66 0.42
C PHE A 638 -15.73 -33.63 1.43
N ASP A 639 -14.88 -32.75 1.94
CA ASP A 639 -15.27 -31.57 2.71
C ASP A 639 -14.60 -30.30 2.17
N ARG A 640 -15.36 -29.19 2.09
CA ARG A 640 -14.86 -27.90 1.59
C ARG A 640 -13.77 -27.27 2.49
N LEU A 641 -13.64 -27.72 3.74
CA LEU A 641 -12.57 -27.34 4.68
C LEU A 641 -11.49 -28.44 4.79
N GLY A 642 -11.57 -29.50 3.99
CA GLY A 642 -10.58 -30.57 3.92
C GLY A 642 -9.35 -30.18 3.11
N THR A 643 -8.17 -30.53 3.62
CA THR A 643 -6.88 -30.32 2.95
C THR A 643 -6.50 -31.52 2.08
N ASN A 644 -5.27 -31.58 1.58
CA ASN A 644 -4.68 -32.76 0.93
C ASN A 644 -3.82 -33.61 1.90
N GLY A 645 -4.08 -33.50 3.22
CA GLY A 645 -3.27 -34.10 4.29
C GLY A 645 -2.18 -33.15 4.85
N SER A 646 -2.29 -31.86 4.54
CA SER A 646 -1.47 -30.77 5.10
C SER A 646 -2.16 -30.07 6.27
N TYR A 647 -1.37 -29.49 7.16
CA TYR A 647 -1.83 -28.53 8.16
C TYR A 647 -0.85 -27.36 8.17
N GLN A 648 -1.37 -26.14 7.99
CA GLN A 648 -0.56 -24.98 7.58
C GLN A 648 0.31 -25.36 6.36
N THR A 649 1.59 -24.99 6.34
CA THR A 649 2.55 -25.27 5.26
C THR A 649 3.10 -26.71 5.24
N LYS A 650 2.76 -27.55 6.23
CA LYS A 650 3.40 -28.87 6.39
C LYS A 650 2.45 -30.02 6.06
N ARG A 651 2.93 -30.97 5.26
CA ARG A 651 2.23 -32.24 4.97
C ARG A 651 2.50 -33.28 6.06
N TYR A 652 1.45 -33.95 6.52
CA TYR A 652 1.51 -34.99 7.57
C TYR A 652 1.05 -36.36 7.07
N PHE A 653 0.18 -36.39 6.06
CA PHE A 653 -0.17 -37.57 5.27
C PHE A 653 -0.50 -37.14 3.83
N ILE A 654 -0.72 -38.10 2.94
CA ILE A 654 -1.10 -37.86 1.54
C ILE A 654 -2.55 -38.30 1.37
N THR A 655 -3.39 -37.44 0.80
CA THR A 655 -4.74 -37.74 0.32
C THR A 655 -5.16 -36.72 -0.74
N LYS A 656 -6.32 -36.90 -1.37
CA LYS A 656 -6.92 -35.94 -2.30
C LYS A 656 -7.24 -34.61 -1.59
N PRO A 657 -7.17 -33.45 -2.27
CA PRO A 657 -7.73 -32.21 -1.75
C PRO A 657 -9.19 -32.40 -1.29
N GLY A 658 -9.60 -31.76 -0.20
CA GLY A 658 -10.93 -31.95 0.40
C GLY A 658 -11.08 -33.17 1.31
N HIS A 659 -10.13 -34.12 1.32
CA HIS A 659 -10.25 -35.34 2.14
C HIS A 659 -9.36 -35.35 3.40
N GLY A 660 -8.37 -34.47 3.54
CA GLY A 660 -7.48 -34.45 4.72
C GLY A 660 -8.02 -33.57 5.85
N TYR A 661 -8.41 -34.16 6.99
CA TYR A 661 -8.93 -33.41 8.14
C TYR A 661 -8.21 -33.76 9.46
N PHE A 662 -8.10 -32.80 10.38
CA PHE A 662 -7.40 -32.96 11.66
C PHE A 662 -8.37 -32.76 12.85
N PHE A 663 -8.39 -33.74 13.76
CA PHE A 663 -9.24 -33.76 14.96
C PHE A 663 -8.38 -33.95 16.22
N GLN A 664 -8.84 -33.56 17.41
CA GLN A 664 -8.19 -34.05 18.64
C GLN A 664 -8.51 -35.54 18.78
N LEU A 665 -7.52 -36.39 19.08
CA LEU A 665 -7.67 -37.85 19.04
C LEU A 665 -8.85 -38.35 19.91
N LYS A 666 -9.10 -37.70 21.05
CA LYS A 666 -10.25 -37.98 21.95
C LYS A 666 -11.64 -37.74 21.34
N GLN A 667 -11.73 -37.07 20.19
CA GLN A 667 -12.97 -36.85 19.45
C GLN A 667 -13.26 -37.96 18.44
N CYS A 668 -12.29 -38.85 18.19
CA CYS A 668 -12.38 -39.97 17.27
C CYS A 668 -12.63 -41.28 18.03
N ARG A 669 -13.47 -42.16 17.46
CA ARG A 669 -13.69 -43.53 17.91
C ARG A 669 -13.44 -44.49 16.75
N LYS A 670 -12.76 -45.63 17.00
CA LYS A 670 -12.58 -46.67 15.98
C LYS A 670 -13.92 -47.30 15.65
N ILE A 671 -14.21 -47.42 14.35
CA ILE A 671 -15.33 -48.20 13.84
C ILE A 671 -14.81 -49.62 13.62
N SER A 672 -15.38 -50.59 14.33
CA SER A 672 -15.15 -52.00 14.04
C SER A 672 -15.92 -52.39 12.78
N THR A 673 -15.22 -52.63 11.68
CA THR A 673 -15.77 -53.28 10.49
C THR A 673 -16.12 -54.72 10.85
N VAL A 674 -17.37 -54.97 11.22
CA VAL A 674 -17.90 -56.33 11.36
C VAL A 674 -18.03 -56.91 9.96
N SER A 675 -17.15 -57.85 9.63
CA SER A 675 -17.31 -58.71 8.46
C SER A 675 -18.51 -59.63 8.71
N ARG A 676 -19.66 -59.29 8.13
CA ARG A 676 -20.61 -60.31 7.68
C ARG A 676 -20.26 -60.64 6.24
N GLY A 677 -19.97 -61.92 5.99
CA GLY A 677 -20.13 -62.50 4.66
C GLY A 677 -21.57 -62.96 4.44
#